data_AF-A0A927IJM3-F1
#
_entry.id   AF-A0A927IJM3-F1
#
_cell.length_a   1.000
_cell.length_b   1.000
_cell.length_c   1.000
_cell.angle_alpha   90.00
_cell.angle_beta   90.00
_cell.angle_gamma   90.00
#
_symmetry.space_group_name_H-M   'P 1'
#
loop_
_entity.id
_entity.type
_entity.pdbx_description
1 polymer ?
#
loop_
_entity_poly.entity_id
_entity_poly.type
_entity_poly.pdbx_seq_one_letter_code
_entity_poly.pdbx_strand_id
1 'polypeptide(L)'
;MSLNANTTSHRASMVRAFRKGHSIVAAVFCLSLNGTALAQDNTVLFDVTAPGVDKSISIWGLDTAWLSESNVRRGVEFMGKEQVDVIRFSFTGDRPLINGDLETTRQAEFNERMRIVDTYTKQDAALYFNSDTIGIDSYFKDGSGNLRADRWAELIDLTRRKAEDAGRTVLSVAPFNEPDFVTNGYGNVGRLEEIARLFRQDSKYKESFADIRIAGGGTLNNDLALEWYSPLKDLLDEGNTHQLAGGFDTYASFFEYVVANGDIGINDELHNVMEAMVGAEYGMDVGIWWGSAEYARGEFVKASDGTRLGYSENRPNWTAASVYRAPDGKIQAFVGESERQARPTSFQFVSTDRDVFFDGVGPQRTFTVNTTGGSGYQTSSHSNAERVINITWGDDIQPVIKGRYTLVNRQSGKILEVQGGGTGNGSHIQQGTPNYESHQSWLVDRVPRTIGGDWSYFTIKPFNATTKTIDVWNWNLNAGAEVRLYDYLEGINQQWVLEYVEDGYFYIRSRFSGKYLEVANGSTENGARVQLGDGPGGHLQQWRFVKAGALVEFEAPAAPTGLKARANAVSVTLSWEANDENDLSGYSVYRSVATEGPYELIAREVVDTTFIDKGAYEAQAYFYRIKATDGSGNQSEYSDVQSVSPSSGPTLALSLNFEQSLGDGSGNANDAEATHAPAYLDGKVGASSLYFNGVNNFISLPATIADHAQISVACWVYWSGGSDDQRIFEFGDDVESRFYLSPSAAGSGLRFVIENAGKEAQLNATALDTNRWTHLAVVLGETKAQLYVDGSMVDESSSTVSLADISSNLNLVGKNRFNSWSFYRGRLDDFQIHNFALSANEVAAVAGLVSPPVPTGLATTVMDDEIVLSWDSVPGATAYAVRRSESSDGPFVALASNLSSPVFVDTETSGKTKFYYEVAASNDAGSSLYSDVSFASLLSFAEEWRELHFGVTENAGEAADDADPDKDGIINLLERAFAGNPKRKEGDLAPYLDDSVAPLAIVYRRAVSAADLAFRVLESSDLSPEWAVAEGTSEVISEEGGVQWVRFVRRLEADEDLFLRLQVKSE
;
A
#
# COMPACT_ATOMS: atom_id res chain seq x y z
N MET A 1 -14.57 -11.73 47.98
CA MET A 1 -15.22 -12.08 49.26
C MET A 1 -16.73 -11.88 49.12
N SER A 2 -17.55 -12.75 49.71
CA SER A 2 -19.05 -12.70 49.83
C SER A 2 -19.85 -12.22 48.60
N LEU A 3 -20.45 -13.04 47.72
CA LEU A 3 -21.50 -14.07 47.87
C LEU A 3 -22.90 -13.62 48.37
N ASN A 4 -23.87 -13.70 47.45
CA ASN A 4 -25.28 -14.14 47.55
C ASN A 4 -25.71 -14.38 46.06
N ALA A 5 -26.12 -15.53 45.51
CA ALA A 5 -26.88 -16.71 46.00
C ALA A 5 -28.29 -16.33 46.49
N ASN A 6 -29.43 -16.91 46.05
CA ASN A 6 -29.79 -18.16 45.35
C ASN A 6 -31.12 -17.94 44.56
N THR A 7 -31.77 -18.82 43.76
CA THR A 7 -31.71 -20.26 43.33
C THR A 7 -32.48 -20.35 41.97
N THR A 8 -32.11 -21.10 40.92
CA THR A 8 -32.46 -22.52 40.61
C THR A 8 -33.94 -22.93 40.84
N SER A 9 -34.65 -23.74 40.04
CA SER A 9 -34.33 -24.86 39.09
C SER A 9 -35.55 -25.07 38.13
N HIS A 10 -35.60 -25.88 37.07
CA HIS A 10 -35.18 -27.29 36.89
C HIS A 10 -35.01 -27.69 35.40
N ARG A 11 -34.02 -28.52 35.10
CA ARG A 11 -34.03 -29.45 33.94
C ARG A 11 -34.83 -30.70 34.30
N ALA A 12 -35.61 -31.25 33.35
CA ALA A 12 -35.51 -32.65 32.89
C ALA A 12 -36.77 -33.16 32.13
N SER A 13 -36.58 -33.67 30.91
CA SER A 13 -37.14 -34.98 30.52
C SER A 13 -36.28 -35.60 29.42
N MET A 14 -36.16 -36.94 29.41
CA MET A 14 -35.25 -37.68 28.53
C MET A 14 -35.96 -38.28 27.32
N VAL A 15 -35.32 -38.14 26.15
CA VAL A 15 -35.04 -39.20 25.16
C VAL A 15 -36.10 -40.29 24.92
N ARG A 16 -36.58 -40.37 23.67
CA ARG A 16 -36.65 -41.65 22.93
C ARG A 16 -36.47 -41.45 21.42
N ALA A 17 -35.79 -42.41 20.80
CA ALA A 17 -35.24 -42.30 19.44
C ALA A 17 -36.20 -42.76 18.33
N PHE A 18 -35.99 -42.28 17.10
CA PHE A 18 -36.04 -43.12 15.89
C PHE A 18 -35.08 -42.59 14.79
N ARG A 19 -34.86 -43.39 13.75
CA ARG A 19 -33.68 -43.36 12.86
C ARG A 19 -33.90 -42.67 11.50
N LYS A 20 -32.79 -42.11 10.96
CA LYS A 20 -32.40 -41.93 9.54
C LYS A 20 -33.24 -40.99 8.65
N GLY A 21 -32.59 -39.95 8.11
CA GLY A 21 -33.05 -39.27 6.88
C GLY A 21 -32.46 -37.89 6.55
N HIS A 22 -31.20 -37.84 6.06
CA HIS A 22 -30.59 -36.74 5.27
C HIS A 22 -30.41 -35.32 5.88
N SER A 23 -29.49 -34.58 5.25
CA SER A 23 -29.06 -33.19 5.50
C SER A 23 -28.28 -32.92 6.79
N ILE A 24 -26.94 -32.86 6.68
CA ILE A 24 -26.05 -32.29 7.70
C ILE A 24 -25.93 -30.79 7.42
N VAL A 25 -26.53 -29.98 8.29
CA VAL A 25 -26.13 -28.59 8.52
C VAL A 25 -24.88 -28.62 9.38
N ALA A 26 -23.82 -27.91 8.97
CA ALA A 26 -22.63 -27.73 9.80
C ALA A 26 -22.95 -26.72 10.91
N ALA A 27 -23.00 -27.19 12.16
CA ALA A 27 -23.17 -26.31 13.32
C ALA A 27 -21.80 -25.79 13.79
N VAL A 28 -21.69 -24.47 13.86
CA VAL A 28 -20.49 -23.72 14.27
C VAL A 28 -20.06 -24.08 15.70
N PHE A 29 -18.74 -24.17 15.91
CA PHE A 29 -18.15 -24.26 17.25
C PHE A 29 -18.26 -22.91 17.97
N CYS A 30 -19.07 -22.83 19.03
CA CYS A 30 -19.00 -21.70 19.97
C CYS A 30 -17.75 -21.80 20.85
N LEU A 31 -16.68 -21.12 20.45
CA LEU A 31 -15.58 -20.75 21.34
C LEU A 31 -15.91 -19.42 22.03
N SER A 32 -16.03 -19.44 23.35
CA SER A 32 -16.24 -18.24 24.15
C SER A 32 -14.92 -17.48 24.33
N LEU A 33 -14.60 -16.60 23.38
CA LEU A 33 -13.56 -15.59 23.56
C LEU A 33 -14.15 -14.41 24.35
N ASN A 34 -13.51 -14.05 25.47
CA ASN A 34 -13.82 -12.79 26.14
C ASN A 34 -13.36 -11.65 25.22
N GLY A 35 -14.30 -10.85 24.73
CA GLY A 35 -14.00 -9.74 23.83
C GLY A 35 -13.09 -8.70 24.48
N THR A 36 -11.80 -8.71 24.13
CA THR A 36 -11.05 -7.47 23.98
C THR A 36 -11.76 -6.65 22.91
N ALA A 37 -12.16 -5.42 23.22
CA ALA A 37 -12.69 -4.52 22.21
C ALA A 37 -11.63 -4.33 21.12
N LEU A 38 -11.90 -4.84 19.91
CA LEU A 38 -11.12 -4.50 18.72
C LEU A 38 -11.14 -2.98 18.59
N ALA A 39 -9.99 -2.36 18.31
CA ALA A 39 -10.02 -0.94 18.02
C ALA A 39 -10.78 -0.76 16.70
N GLN A 40 -11.78 0.12 16.70
CA GLN A 40 -12.66 0.32 15.57
C GLN A 40 -11.85 0.77 14.34
N ASP A 41 -11.85 -0.06 13.31
CA ASP A 41 -11.13 0.19 12.08
C ASP A 41 -11.97 1.10 11.16
N ASN A 42 -11.52 2.35 11.03
CA ASN A 42 -12.17 3.34 10.17
C ASN A 42 -11.72 3.18 8.69
N THR A 43 -11.19 2.02 8.32
CA THR A 43 -10.88 1.66 6.94
C THR A 43 -12.17 1.32 6.18
N VAL A 44 -12.36 1.93 5.03
CA VAL A 44 -13.43 1.63 4.07
C VAL A 44 -12.78 0.90 2.89
N LEU A 45 -12.73 -0.43 2.97
CA LEU A 45 -12.34 -1.29 1.85
C LEU A 45 -13.43 -1.22 0.77
N PHE A 46 -13.04 -1.14 -0.50
CA PHE A 46 -13.94 -1.26 -1.65
C PHE A 46 -13.20 -1.82 -2.88
N ASP A 47 -13.95 -2.42 -3.79
CA ASP A 47 -13.51 -2.90 -5.11
C ASP A 47 -14.43 -2.24 -6.14
N VAL A 48 -13.87 -1.54 -7.14
CA VAL A 48 -14.70 -0.79 -8.12
C VAL A 48 -15.41 -1.70 -9.12
N THR A 49 -15.04 -2.99 -9.19
CA THR A 49 -15.68 -4.02 -10.03
C THR A 49 -16.63 -4.94 -9.26
N ALA A 50 -16.51 -5.02 -7.93
CA ALA A 50 -17.38 -5.86 -7.11
C ALA A 50 -18.87 -5.53 -7.31
N PRO A 51 -19.78 -6.53 -7.29
CA PRO A 51 -21.21 -6.31 -7.52
C PRO A 51 -21.86 -5.40 -6.46
N GLY A 52 -21.22 -5.24 -5.29
CA GLY A 52 -21.74 -4.48 -4.16
C GLY A 52 -22.92 -5.16 -3.46
N VAL A 53 -23.55 -4.40 -2.55
CA VAL A 53 -24.78 -4.80 -1.86
C VAL A 53 -25.84 -3.71 -2.03
N ASP A 54 -27.10 -4.12 -2.17
CA ASP A 54 -28.24 -3.21 -2.17
C ASP A 54 -28.45 -2.65 -0.75
N LYS A 55 -28.41 -1.33 -0.65
CA LYS A 55 -28.65 -0.51 0.56
C LYS A 55 -29.38 0.78 0.14
N SER A 56 -30.34 0.64 -0.77
CA SER A 56 -31.18 1.74 -1.23
C SER A 56 -32.15 2.20 -0.13
N ILE A 57 -32.55 3.47 -0.21
CA ILE A 57 -33.67 4.07 0.52
C ILE A 57 -34.74 4.33 -0.54
N SER A 58 -35.86 3.60 -0.51
CA SER A 58 -36.81 3.57 -1.62
C SER A 58 -37.63 4.86 -1.82
N ILE A 59 -37.72 5.72 -0.81
CA ILE A 59 -38.51 6.95 -0.84
C ILE A 59 -37.70 8.10 -0.27
N TRP A 60 -37.42 9.09 -1.13
CA TRP A 60 -36.70 10.30 -0.74
C TRP A 60 -37.59 11.52 -0.69
N GLY A 61 -37.34 12.41 0.28
CA GLY A 61 -38.15 13.60 0.48
C GLY A 61 -37.43 14.86 0.93
N LEU A 62 -38.18 15.97 0.86
CA LEU A 62 -37.75 17.31 1.26
C LEU A 62 -38.76 17.94 2.24
N ASP A 63 -38.26 18.84 3.09
CA ASP A 63 -39.07 19.49 4.12
C ASP A 63 -39.76 20.79 3.66
N THR A 64 -41.04 20.94 4.01
CA THR A 64 -41.79 22.22 4.04
C THR A 64 -42.41 22.52 5.40
N ALA A 65 -42.17 21.69 6.41
CA ALA A 65 -42.84 21.80 7.70
C ALA A 65 -42.45 23.10 8.41
N TRP A 66 -41.17 23.47 8.36
CA TRP A 66 -40.76 24.88 8.38
C TRP A 66 -41.01 25.50 7.00
N LEU A 67 -41.90 26.51 6.93
CA LEU A 67 -42.34 27.10 5.67
C LEU A 67 -41.22 27.86 4.94
N SER A 68 -40.45 27.13 4.13
CA SER A 68 -39.29 27.62 3.39
C SER A 68 -39.34 27.11 1.95
N GLU A 69 -39.71 27.99 1.00
CA GLU A 69 -39.57 27.70 -0.43
C GLU A 69 -38.13 27.29 -0.79
N SER A 70 -37.15 27.92 -0.13
CA SER A 70 -35.72 27.70 -0.38
C SER A 70 -35.31 26.25 -0.14
N ASN A 71 -35.88 25.56 0.86
CA ASN A 71 -35.54 24.18 1.20
C ASN A 71 -35.87 23.23 0.04
N VAL A 72 -37.15 23.22 -0.37
CA VAL A 72 -37.62 22.39 -1.49
C VAL A 72 -36.94 22.79 -2.79
N ARG A 73 -36.90 24.10 -3.08
CA ARG A 73 -36.36 24.59 -4.34
C ARG A 73 -34.90 24.23 -4.51
N ARG A 74 -34.04 24.45 -3.51
CA ARG A 74 -32.62 24.07 -3.57
C ARG A 74 -32.44 22.55 -3.56
N GLY A 75 -33.20 21.84 -2.73
CA GLY A 75 -33.14 20.38 -2.65
C GLY A 75 -33.47 19.69 -3.98
N VAL A 76 -34.51 20.16 -4.68
CA VAL A 76 -34.89 19.68 -6.03
C VAL A 76 -33.75 19.85 -7.04
N GLU A 77 -32.98 20.94 -6.97
CA GLU A 77 -31.82 21.11 -7.85
C GLU A 77 -30.73 20.07 -7.57
N PHE A 78 -30.36 19.88 -6.30
CA PHE A 78 -29.26 18.97 -5.93
C PHE A 78 -29.61 17.49 -6.07
N MET A 79 -30.79 17.06 -5.59
CA MET A 79 -31.27 15.68 -5.72
C MET A 79 -31.68 15.34 -7.16
N GLY A 80 -32.18 16.32 -7.90
CA GLY A 80 -32.92 16.10 -9.13
C GLY A 80 -34.42 15.90 -8.85
N LYS A 81 -35.27 16.55 -9.65
CA LYS A 81 -36.72 16.60 -9.44
C LYS A 81 -37.39 15.23 -9.36
N GLU A 82 -36.89 14.27 -10.13
CA GLU A 82 -37.46 12.92 -10.19
C GLU A 82 -37.23 12.12 -8.89
N GLN A 83 -36.20 12.47 -8.10
CA GLN A 83 -35.84 11.82 -6.82
C GLN A 83 -36.54 12.44 -5.60
N VAL A 84 -37.59 13.24 -5.81
CA VAL A 84 -38.38 13.85 -4.71
C VAL A 84 -39.77 13.20 -4.71
N ASP A 85 -39.87 12.06 -4.04
CA ASP A 85 -41.08 11.23 -3.96
C ASP A 85 -42.09 11.76 -2.95
N VAL A 86 -41.61 12.39 -1.88
CA VAL A 86 -42.46 12.85 -0.78
C VAL A 86 -42.05 14.22 -0.26
N ILE A 87 -43.03 15.03 0.15
CA ILE A 87 -42.80 16.29 0.87
C ILE A 87 -43.36 16.20 2.27
N ARG A 88 -42.53 16.50 3.27
CA ARG A 88 -42.97 16.67 4.66
C ARG A 88 -43.74 17.98 4.79
N PHE A 89 -44.98 17.88 5.23
CA PHE A 89 -46.01 18.90 5.14
C PHE A 89 -46.74 19.04 6.49
N SER A 90 -46.54 20.18 7.14
CA SER A 90 -47.01 20.40 8.52
C SER A 90 -48.51 20.71 8.61
N PHE A 91 -49.23 19.98 9.45
CA PHE A 91 -50.54 20.39 9.99
C PHE A 91 -50.34 21.12 11.32
N THR A 92 -50.91 22.33 11.44
CA THR A 92 -50.60 23.26 12.54
C THR A 92 -51.78 23.50 13.50
N GLY A 93 -51.57 23.16 14.77
CA GLY A 93 -52.58 23.12 15.84
C GLY A 93 -52.47 24.24 16.89
N ASP A 94 -51.81 25.34 16.57
CA ASP A 94 -51.71 26.56 17.41
C ASP A 94 -52.95 27.46 17.29
N ARG A 95 -53.92 27.11 16.43
CA ARG A 95 -55.18 27.84 16.21
C ARG A 95 -56.39 26.90 16.21
N PRO A 96 -57.54 27.30 16.79
CA PRO A 96 -58.74 26.48 16.81
C PRO A 96 -59.34 26.29 15.41
N LEU A 97 -60.05 25.18 15.21
CA LEU A 97 -60.93 25.02 14.04
C LEU A 97 -62.15 25.92 14.18
N ILE A 98 -62.47 26.69 13.14
CA ILE A 98 -63.61 27.61 13.08
C ILE A 98 -64.67 26.99 12.18
N ASN A 99 -65.84 26.67 12.76
CA ASN A 99 -66.95 26.00 12.06
C ASN A 99 -66.57 24.67 11.36
N GLY A 100 -65.53 23.98 11.84
CA GLY A 100 -65.03 22.74 11.25
C GLY A 100 -63.99 22.93 10.13
N ASP A 101 -63.51 24.16 9.92
CA ASP A 101 -62.45 24.48 8.96
C ASP A 101 -61.25 25.18 9.63
N LEU A 102 -60.14 25.31 8.91
CA LEU A 102 -58.93 26.01 9.34
C LEU A 102 -59.21 27.51 9.57
N GLU A 103 -58.58 28.09 10.59
CA GLU A 103 -58.52 29.54 10.75
C GLU A 103 -57.81 30.18 9.53
N THR A 104 -58.22 31.38 9.14
CA THR A 104 -57.71 32.17 8.00
C THR A 104 -56.19 32.10 7.82
N THR A 105 -55.43 32.24 8.91
CA THR A 105 -53.95 32.22 8.89
C THR A 105 -53.42 30.83 8.54
N ARG A 106 -54.03 29.78 9.07
CA ARG A 106 -53.66 28.38 8.82
C ARG A 106 -54.07 27.93 7.42
N GLN A 107 -55.21 28.40 6.92
CA GLN A 107 -55.60 28.20 5.52
C GLN A 107 -54.63 28.88 4.54
N ALA A 108 -54.17 30.10 4.85
CA ALA A 108 -53.15 30.77 4.03
C ALA A 108 -51.81 30.02 4.02
N GLU A 109 -51.38 29.51 5.18
CA GLU A 109 -50.16 28.73 5.31
C GLU A 109 -50.23 27.37 4.59
N PHE A 110 -51.37 26.66 4.68
CA PHE A 110 -51.64 25.47 3.91
C PHE A 110 -51.54 25.74 2.40
N ASN A 111 -52.19 26.81 1.92
CA ASN A 111 -52.16 27.18 0.50
C ASN A 111 -50.73 27.50 0.01
N GLU A 112 -49.90 28.09 0.86
CA GLU A 112 -48.52 28.43 0.50
C GLU A 112 -47.61 27.19 0.48
N ARG A 113 -47.75 26.23 1.44
CA ARG A 113 -47.09 24.93 1.33
C ARG A 113 -47.50 24.21 0.05
N MET A 114 -48.80 24.15 -0.24
CA MET A 114 -49.32 23.55 -1.47
C MET A 114 -48.74 24.21 -2.72
N ARG A 115 -48.67 25.55 -2.78
CA ARG A 115 -48.02 26.26 -3.89
C ARG A 115 -46.56 25.86 -4.06
N ILE A 116 -45.79 25.72 -2.98
CA ILE A 116 -44.38 25.29 -3.04
C ILE A 116 -44.29 23.87 -3.64
N VAL A 117 -45.10 22.93 -3.15
CA VAL A 117 -45.16 21.55 -3.67
C VAL A 117 -45.51 21.57 -5.17
N ASP A 118 -46.59 22.25 -5.57
CA ASP A 118 -47.07 22.33 -6.95
C ASP A 118 -46.12 23.05 -7.90
N THR A 119 -45.31 23.99 -7.41
CA THR A 119 -44.36 24.74 -8.26
C THR A 119 -43.09 23.93 -8.53
N TYR A 120 -42.53 23.26 -7.52
CA TYR A 120 -41.16 22.73 -7.58
C TYR A 120 -41.07 21.21 -7.73
N THR A 121 -42.06 20.46 -7.24
CA THR A 121 -42.02 18.98 -7.20
C THR A 121 -42.72 18.32 -8.39
N LYS A 122 -42.58 17.00 -8.55
CA LYS A 122 -43.34 16.21 -9.53
C LYS A 122 -44.81 16.10 -9.09
N GLN A 123 -45.73 15.90 -10.04
CA GLN A 123 -47.19 15.95 -9.76
C GLN A 123 -47.66 14.80 -8.85
N ASP A 124 -46.97 13.67 -8.96
CA ASP A 124 -47.13 12.43 -8.20
C ASP A 124 -46.31 12.41 -6.89
N ALA A 125 -45.53 13.46 -6.59
CA ALA A 125 -44.90 13.61 -5.28
C ALA A 125 -46.01 13.66 -4.21
N ALA A 126 -45.92 12.74 -3.25
CA ALA A 126 -46.89 12.56 -2.18
C ALA A 126 -46.60 13.50 -1.00
N LEU A 127 -47.53 13.58 -0.06
CA LEU A 127 -47.36 14.32 1.18
C LEU A 127 -47.15 13.37 2.36
N TYR A 128 -46.14 13.67 3.17
CA TYR A 128 -45.94 13.10 4.51
C TYR A 128 -46.40 14.14 5.52
N PHE A 129 -47.41 13.84 6.33
CA PHE A 129 -47.92 14.79 7.30
C PHE A 129 -47.21 14.69 8.65
N ASN A 130 -46.66 15.80 9.11
CA ASN A 130 -46.11 15.97 10.45
C ASN A 130 -46.76 17.20 11.14
N SER A 131 -46.35 17.54 12.36
CA SER A 131 -46.76 18.80 13.00
C SER A 131 -45.57 19.55 13.58
N ASP A 132 -45.28 20.71 13.00
CA ASP A 132 -44.30 21.70 13.51
C ASP A 132 -44.99 22.87 14.24
N THR A 133 -46.01 22.52 15.02
CA THR A 133 -46.77 23.44 15.87
C THR A 133 -45.93 23.92 17.05
N ILE A 134 -45.52 25.19 17.05
CA ILE A 134 -44.88 25.84 18.22
C ILE A 134 -45.94 26.18 19.29
N GLY A 135 -46.47 25.15 19.95
CA GLY A 135 -47.43 25.25 21.04
C GLY A 135 -48.91 25.09 20.61
N ILE A 136 -49.62 24.24 21.34
CA ILE A 136 -50.96 23.75 20.97
C ILE A 136 -52.08 24.59 21.60
N ASP A 137 -53.09 24.99 20.80
CA ASP A 137 -54.24 25.77 21.27
C ASP A 137 -55.10 24.98 22.30
N SER A 138 -55.73 25.73 23.21
CA SER A 138 -56.72 25.23 24.17
C SER A 138 -57.86 24.39 23.54
N TYR A 139 -58.22 24.65 22.29
CA TYR A 139 -59.23 23.91 21.53
C TYR A 139 -58.88 22.44 21.36
N PHE A 140 -57.59 22.11 21.21
CA PHE A 140 -57.10 20.74 21.10
C PHE A 140 -56.76 20.12 22.46
N LYS A 141 -57.05 20.79 23.59
CA LYS A 141 -56.73 20.31 24.94
C LYS A 141 -57.96 19.93 25.75
N ASP A 142 -57.82 18.96 26.65
CA ASP A 142 -58.84 18.58 27.62
C ASP A 142 -58.83 19.51 28.84
N GLY A 143 -59.75 19.28 29.78
CA GLY A 143 -59.84 20.05 31.03
C GLY A 143 -58.64 19.87 31.98
N SER A 144 -57.72 18.95 31.67
CA SER A 144 -56.46 18.72 32.38
C SER A 144 -55.24 19.24 31.60
N GLY A 145 -55.44 19.84 30.41
CA GLY A 145 -54.39 20.40 29.58
C GLY A 145 -53.71 19.41 28.63
N ASN A 146 -54.09 18.12 28.62
CA ASN A 146 -53.54 17.14 27.69
C ASN A 146 -54.21 17.26 26.32
N LEU A 147 -53.56 16.78 25.27
CA LEU A 147 -54.13 16.73 23.93
C LEU A 147 -55.45 15.91 23.89
N ARG A 148 -56.41 16.35 23.09
CA ARG A 148 -57.64 15.64 22.72
C ARG A 148 -57.45 14.88 21.40
N ALA A 149 -57.34 13.56 21.47
CA ALA A 149 -57.18 12.70 20.30
C ALA A 149 -58.28 12.89 19.25
N ASP A 150 -59.54 13.07 19.65
CA ASP A 150 -60.68 13.27 18.74
C ASP A 150 -60.54 14.53 17.87
N ARG A 151 -59.99 15.61 18.43
CA ARG A 151 -59.79 16.89 17.72
C ARG A 151 -58.50 16.96 16.95
N TRP A 152 -57.46 16.27 17.42
CA TRP A 152 -56.23 16.16 16.66
C TRP A 152 -56.44 15.33 15.40
N ALA A 153 -57.15 14.20 15.51
CA ALA A 153 -57.59 13.41 14.36
C ALA A 153 -58.51 14.23 13.41
N GLU A 154 -59.37 15.11 13.93
CA GLU A 154 -60.20 16.02 13.12
C GLU A 154 -59.37 17.05 12.33
N LEU A 155 -58.28 17.59 12.92
CA LEU A 155 -57.34 18.49 12.22
C LEU A 155 -56.54 17.76 11.12
N ILE A 156 -56.05 16.56 11.43
CA ILE A 156 -55.31 15.72 10.46
C ILE A 156 -56.22 15.36 9.28
N ASP A 157 -57.43 14.86 9.55
CA ASP A 157 -58.42 14.53 8.50
C ASP A 157 -58.84 15.75 7.67
N LEU A 158 -58.98 16.92 8.29
CA LEU A 158 -59.26 18.16 7.55
C LEU A 158 -58.11 18.53 6.60
N THR A 159 -56.86 18.42 7.07
CA THR A 159 -55.68 18.69 6.24
C THR A 159 -55.57 17.67 5.09
N ARG A 160 -55.84 16.39 5.37
CA ARG A 160 -55.91 15.29 4.39
C ARG A 160 -56.92 15.60 3.29
N ARG A 161 -58.17 15.91 3.66
CA ARG A 161 -59.21 16.26 2.68
C ARG A 161 -58.82 17.45 1.82
N LYS A 162 -58.22 18.50 2.40
CA LYS A 162 -57.76 19.66 1.61
C LYS A 162 -56.63 19.32 0.64
N ALA A 163 -55.74 18.38 0.97
CA ALA A 163 -54.69 17.92 0.07
C ALA A 163 -55.25 17.05 -1.06
N GLU A 164 -56.18 16.13 -0.76
CA GLU A 164 -56.88 15.31 -1.75
C GLU A 164 -57.77 16.14 -2.68
N ASP A 165 -58.50 17.13 -2.14
CA ASP A 165 -59.27 18.12 -2.91
C ASP A 165 -58.37 18.98 -3.83
N ALA A 166 -57.09 19.14 -3.47
CA ALA A 166 -56.05 19.76 -4.30
C ALA A 166 -55.36 18.75 -5.26
N GLY A 167 -55.77 17.49 -5.27
CA GLY A 167 -55.25 16.45 -6.16
C GLY A 167 -53.93 15.81 -5.74
N ARG A 168 -53.57 15.85 -4.45
CA ARG A 168 -52.37 15.18 -3.90
C ARG A 168 -52.68 13.90 -3.14
N THR A 169 -51.78 12.93 -3.27
CA THR A 169 -51.74 11.72 -2.44
C THR A 169 -51.11 12.04 -1.09
N VAL A 170 -51.71 11.57 0.01
CA VAL A 170 -51.08 11.54 1.34
C VAL A 170 -50.51 10.14 1.54
N LEU A 171 -49.19 10.02 1.70
CA LEU A 171 -48.50 8.74 1.87
C LEU A 171 -48.58 8.26 3.32
N SER A 172 -48.28 9.15 4.26
CA SER A 172 -48.19 8.83 5.69
C SER A 172 -48.54 10.03 6.57
N VAL A 173 -48.83 9.75 7.83
CA VAL A 173 -49.00 10.74 8.90
C VAL A 173 -48.18 10.32 10.11
N ALA A 174 -47.24 11.17 10.53
CA ALA A 174 -46.75 11.24 11.91
C ALA A 174 -47.69 12.14 12.75
N PRO A 175 -48.49 11.57 13.67
CA PRO A 175 -49.44 12.37 14.45
C PRO A 175 -48.74 13.36 15.41
N PHE A 176 -47.51 13.06 15.82
CA PHE A 176 -46.65 13.92 16.65
C PHE A 176 -45.25 14.04 16.05
N ASN A 177 -44.68 15.25 16.10
CA ASN A 177 -43.25 15.49 15.93
C ASN A 177 -42.59 15.73 17.30
N GLU A 178 -41.39 15.19 17.53
CA GLU A 178 -40.59 15.30 18.77
C GLU A 178 -41.41 15.22 20.07
N PRO A 179 -42.30 14.22 20.29
CA PRO A 179 -43.18 14.22 21.44
C PRO A 179 -42.47 13.91 22.77
N ASP A 180 -41.21 13.45 22.72
CA ASP A 180 -40.29 13.37 23.85
C ASP A 180 -39.74 14.75 24.27
N PHE A 181 -39.80 15.76 23.40
CA PHE A 181 -39.38 17.11 23.72
C PHE A 181 -40.43 17.84 24.59
N VAL A 182 -40.22 17.74 25.90
CA VAL A 182 -41.15 18.11 26.99
C VAL A 182 -41.75 19.52 26.95
N THR A 183 -41.18 20.46 26.18
CA THR A 183 -41.69 21.83 26.05
C THR A 183 -42.85 22.01 25.08
N ASN A 184 -43.05 21.07 24.14
CA ASN A 184 -44.01 21.25 23.04
C ASN A 184 -45.45 20.85 23.41
N GLY A 185 -45.60 19.92 24.36
CA GLY A 185 -46.91 19.51 24.89
C GLY A 185 -47.74 18.63 23.96
N TYR A 186 -47.12 17.93 23.00
CA TYR A 186 -47.78 17.09 22.00
C TYR A 186 -48.57 15.91 22.58
N GLY A 187 -48.17 15.36 23.73
CA GLY A 187 -48.95 14.33 24.41
C GLY A 187 -48.05 13.28 25.07
N ASN A 188 -48.49 12.03 25.01
CA ASN A 188 -47.78 10.85 25.48
C ASN A 188 -48.18 9.64 24.59
N VAL A 189 -47.49 8.51 24.75
CA VAL A 189 -47.74 7.27 23.99
C VAL A 189 -49.23 6.86 23.99
N GLY A 190 -49.95 7.04 25.10
CA GLY A 190 -51.38 6.74 25.18
C GLY A 190 -52.27 7.68 24.34
N ARG A 191 -51.88 8.94 24.13
CA ARG A 191 -52.57 9.84 23.19
C ARG A 191 -52.27 9.47 21.74
N LEU A 192 -51.06 8.99 21.44
CA LEU A 192 -50.74 8.44 20.11
C LEU A 192 -51.57 7.17 19.83
N GLU A 193 -51.70 6.28 20.82
CA GLU A 193 -52.57 5.09 20.76
C GLU A 193 -54.03 5.47 20.43
N GLU A 194 -54.60 6.44 21.14
CA GLU A 194 -55.97 6.90 20.91
C GLU A 194 -56.16 7.42 19.48
N ILE A 195 -55.19 8.18 18.94
CA ILE A 195 -55.25 8.69 17.56
C ILE A 195 -55.10 7.55 16.53
N ALA A 196 -54.15 6.64 16.72
CA ALA A 196 -53.96 5.49 15.83
C ALA A 196 -55.20 4.58 15.83
N ARG A 197 -55.84 4.37 16.99
CA ARG A 197 -57.13 3.65 17.08
C ARG A 197 -58.25 4.38 16.33
N LEU A 198 -58.32 5.71 16.39
CA LEU A 198 -59.30 6.47 15.59
C LEU A 198 -59.10 6.20 14.09
N PHE A 199 -57.88 6.28 13.57
CA PHE A 199 -57.59 6.04 12.14
C PHE A 199 -57.70 4.58 11.70
N ARG A 200 -57.44 3.60 12.58
CA ARG A 200 -57.49 2.16 12.22
C ARG A 200 -58.84 1.49 12.53
N GLN A 201 -59.65 2.04 13.43
CA GLN A 201 -60.80 1.35 14.03
C GLN A 201 -62.11 2.15 14.04
N ASP A 202 -62.09 3.49 14.09
CA ASP A 202 -63.33 4.30 14.14
C ASP A 202 -63.99 4.42 12.77
N SER A 203 -65.31 4.20 12.72
CA SER A 203 -66.12 4.30 11.50
C SER A 203 -66.07 5.66 10.77
N LYS A 204 -65.66 6.74 11.45
CA LYS A 204 -65.50 8.08 10.85
C LYS A 204 -64.25 8.18 9.97
N TYR A 205 -63.17 7.49 10.34
CA TYR A 205 -61.84 7.69 9.73
C TYR A 205 -61.28 6.43 9.07
N LYS A 206 -61.68 5.22 9.51
CA LYS A 206 -61.08 3.96 9.08
C LYS A 206 -61.03 3.76 7.57
N GLU A 207 -62.07 4.15 6.85
CA GLU A 207 -62.13 3.99 5.39
C GLU A 207 -61.23 5.01 4.67
N SER A 208 -61.10 6.24 5.19
CA SER A 208 -60.31 7.30 4.56
C SER A 208 -58.82 7.30 4.94
N PHE A 209 -58.43 6.48 5.91
CA PHE A 209 -57.02 6.25 6.30
C PHE A 209 -56.57 4.81 5.99
N ALA A 210 -57.36 4.02 5.26
CA ALA A 210 -57.05 2.62 4.96
C ALA A 210 -55.73 2.46 4.18
N ASP A 211 -55.48 3.33 3.22
CA ASP A 211 -54.29 3.32 2.36
C ASP A 211 -53.22 4.36 2.78
N ILE A 212 -53.39 4.99 3.95
CA ILE A 212 -52.45 5.98 4.51
C ILE A 212 -51.71 5.34 5.68
N ARG A 213 -50.37 5.40 5.65
CA ARG A 213 -49.52 4.88 6.73
C ARG A 213 -49.61 5.77 7.97
N ILE A 214 -49.51 5.18 9.17
CA ILE A 214 -49.46 5.89 10.44
C ILE A 214 -48.09 5.62 11.06
N ALA A 215 -47.29 6.69 11.20
CA ALA A 215 -45.98 6.63 11.81
C ALA A 215 -46.04 6.73 13.34
N GLY A 216 -45.07 6.10 13.99
CA GLY A 216 -44.75 6.35 15.40
C GLY A 216 -44.34 7.81 15.66
N GLY A 217 -44.26 8.19 16.93
CA GLY A 217 -43.75 9.52 17.30
C GLY A 217 -42.26 9.62 16.99
N GLY A 218 -41.88 10.46 16.03
CA GLY A 218 -40.47 10.72 15.70
C GLY A 218 -39.80 11.43 16.87
N THR A 219 -38.83 10.79 17.52
CA THR A 219 -38.19 11.28 18.75
C THR A 219 -36.91 12.07 18.49
N LEU A 220 -36.71 13.16 19.24
CA LEU A 220 -35.47 13.95 19.25
C LEU A 220 -34.32 13.14 19.86
N ASN A 221 -34.60 12.43 20.96
CA ASN A 221 -33.69 11.44 21.52
C ASN A 221 -34.03 10.03 21.00
N ASN A 222 -33.18 9.50 20.13
CA ASN A 222 -33.39 8.19 19.52
C ASN A 222 -33.38 7.01 20.52
N ASP A 223 -32.90 7.20 21.76
CA ASP A 223 -33.02 6.19 22.83
C ASP A 223 -34.49 5.93 23.23
N LEU A 224 -35.40 6.86 22.92
CA LEU A 224 -36.82 6.80 23.31
C LEU A 224 -37.72 6.25 22.20
N ALA A 225 -37.24 6.17 20.94
CA ALA A 225 -38.02 5.76 19.78
C ALA A 225 -38.74 4.41 19.98
N LEU A 226 -38.05 3.45 20.60
CA LEU A 226 -38.58 2.11 20.87
C LEU A 226 -39.74 2.11 21.88
N GLU A 227 -39.78 3.06 22.82
CA GLU A 227 -40.89 3.24 23.78
C GLU A 227 -42.14 3.83 23.12
N TRP A 228 -41.98 4.64 22.07
CA TRP A 228 -43.08 5.23 21.30
C TRP A 228 -43.67 4.26 20.26
N TYR A 229 -42.84 3.37 19.70
CA TYR A 229 -43.26 2.42 18.68
C TYR A 229 -43.74 1.06 19.24
N SER A 230 -42.96 0.40 20.10
CA SER A 230 -43.21 -1.01 20.47
C SER A 230 -44.58 -1.30 21.09
N PRO A 231 -45.16 -0.45 21.97
CA PRO A 231 -46.50 -0.68 22.51
C PRO A 231 -47.63 -0.52 21.48
N LEU A 232 -47.35 0.16 20.37
CA LEU A 232 -48.34 0.63 19.40
C LEU A 232 -48.23 -0.04 18.02
N LYS A 233 -47.16 -0.80 17.77
CA LYS A 233 -46.84 -1.40 16.46
C LYS A 233 -48.00 -2.13 15.74
N ASP A 234 -48.92 -2.77 16.47
CA ASP A 234 -50.12 -3.41 15.88
C ASP A 234 -51.16 -2.40 15.32
N LEU A 235 -50.90 -1.09 15.44
CA LEU A 235 -51.71 0.04 14.98
C LEU A 235 -50.94 1.02 14.07
N LEU A 236 -49.63 0.82 13.91
CA LEU A 236 -48.72 1.66 13.13
C LEU A 236 -48.25 0.88 11.90
N ASP A 237 -47.68 1.57 10.92
CA ASP A 237 -47.07 0.97 9.73
C ASP A 237 -45.61 1.45 9.54
N GLU A 238 -45.23 2.52 10.26
CA GLU A 238 -43.92 3.17 10.19
C GLU A 238 -43.33 3.40 11.58
N GLY A 239 -42.06 3.03 11.75
CA GLY A 239 -41.26 3.38 12.93
C GLY A 239 -40.35 4.56 12.61
N ASN A 240 -40.55 5.69 13.30
CA ASN A 240 -39.85 6.95 13.03
C ASN A 240 -38.85 7.32 14.13
N THR A 241 -37.62 7.70 13.75
CA THR A 241 -36.66 8.40 14.62
C THR A 241 -35.65 9.19 13.80
N HIS A 242 -35.12 10.27 14.37
CA HIS A 242 -33.96 11.00 13.86
C HIS A 242 -32.89 11.14 14.94
N GLN A 243 -31.76 11.78 14.65
CA GLN A 243 -30.58 11.78 15.52
C GLN A 243 -30.18 13.19 15.97
N LEU A 244 -30.66 13.63 17.13
CA LEU A 244 -30.20 14.88 17.77
C LEU A 244 -29.75 14.69 19.23
N ALA A 245 -30.19 13.59 19.86
CA ALA A 245 -29.71 13.05 21.12
C ALA A 245 -29.82 11.52 21.10
N GLY A 246 -29.07 10.83 21.96
CA GLY A 246 -29.13 9.37 22.12
C GLY A 246 -27.82 8.64 21.77
N GLY A 247 -27.90 7.31 21.65
CA GLY A 247 -26.80 6.43 21.26
C GLY A 247 -26.86 5.96 19.80
N PHE A 248 -25.69 5.67 19.21
CA PHE A 248 -25.61 5.14 17.85
C PHE A 248 -26.30 3.76 17.75
N ASP A 249 -26.04 2.89 18.73
CA ASP A 249 -26.60 1.53 18.76
C ASP A 249 -28.13 1.53 18.82
N THR A 250 -28.73 2.49 19.51
CA THR A 250 -30.19 2.63 19.63
C THR A 250 -30.83 3.17 18.34
N TYR A 251 -30.15 4.05 17.59
CA TYR A 251 -30.60 4.50 16.26
C TYR A 251 -30.54 3.34 15.24
N ALA A 252 -29.41 2.64 15.17
CA ALA A 252 -29.23 1.48 14.29
C ALA A 252 -30.24 0.35 14.59
N SER A 253 -30.27 -0.13 15.84
CA SER A 253 -31.13 -1.26 16.22
C SER A 253 -32.63 -0.94 16.22
N PHE A 254 -33.02 0.34 16.23
CA PHE A 254 -34.42 0.72 16.04
C PHE A 254 -34.91 0.36 14.63
N PHE A 255 -34.17 0.69 13.58
CA PHE A 255 -34.54 0.31 12.20
C PHE A 255 -34.56 -1.22 12.02
N GLU A 256 -33.55 -1.92 12.55
CA GLU A 256 -33.54 -3.40 12.54
C GLU A 256 -34.79 -3.98 13.22
N TYR A 257 -35.23 -3.40 14.34
CA TYR A 257 -36.42 -3.84 15.08
C TYR A 257 -37.72 -3.58 14.32
N VAL A 258 -37.86 -2.42 13.68
CA VAL A 258 -39.02 -2.03 12.87
C VAL A 258 -39.16 -2.94 11.65
N VAL A 259 -38.06 -3.15 10.91
CA VAL A 259 -38.02 -4.06 9.76
C VAL A 259 -38.29 -5.51 10.19
N ALA A 260 -37.75 -5.95 11.34
CA ALA A 260 -38.04 -7.28 11.88
C ALA A 260 -39.49 -7.48 12.33
N ASN A 261 -40.24 -6.39 12.57
CA ASN A 261 -41.69 -6.45 12.80
C ASN A 261 -42.50 -6.55 11.48
N GLY A 262 -41.88 -6.21 10.35
CA GLY A 262 -42.53 -6.10 9.03
C GLY A 262 -43.02 -4.69 8.69
N ASP A 263 -42.64 -3.69 9.48
CA ASP A 263 -43.02 -2.29 9.29
C ASP A 263 -41.87 -1.50 8.62
N ILE A 264 -42.16 -0.25 8.25
CA ILE A 264 -41.25 0.59 7.47
C ILE A 264 -40.42 1.50 8.38
N GLY A 265 -39.10 1.44 8.25
CA GLY A 265 -38.18 2.34 8.94
C GLY A 265 -38.12 3.71 8.25
N ILE A 266 -38.38 4.79 9.00
CA ILE A 266 -38.33 6.17 8.48
C ILE A 266 -37.49 7.08 9.38
N ASN A 267 -36.76 8.01 8.77
CA ASN A 267 -36.27 9.23 9.40
C ASN A 267 -36.86 10.42 8.64
N ASP A 268 -37.81 11.14 9.26
CA ASP A 268 -38.47 12.29 8.65
C ASP A 268 -37.75 13.64 8.88
N GLU A 269 -36.59 13.64 9.56
CA GLU A 269 -35.71 14.80 9.77
C GLU A 269 -34.22 14.43 9.63
N LEU A 270 -33.79 13.93 8.45
CA LEU A 270 -32.38 13.61 8.22
C LEU A 270 -31.52 14.89 8.25
N HIS A 271 -30.60 15.00 9.23
CA HIS A 271 -29.77 16.19 9.40
C HIS A 271 -28.42 16.16 8.68
N ASN A 272 -27.94 15.00 8.21
CA ASN A 272 -26.62 14.81 7.60
C ASN A 272 -26.52 13.46 6.85
N VAL A 273 -25.51 13.32 5.98
CA VAL A 273 -25.28 12.06 5.24
C VAL A 273 -24.89 10.86 6.12
N MET A 274 -24.40 11.06 7.36
CA MET A 274 -24.10 9.94 8.28
C MET A 274 -25.37 9.24 8.72
N GLU A 275 -26.39 9.98 9.17
CA GLU A 275 -27.70 9.41 9.51
C GLU A 275 -28.33 8.65 8.34
N ALA A 276 -28.14 9.13 7.11
CA ALA A 276 -28.63 8.48 5.90
C ALA A 276 -27.85 7.19 5.58
N MET A 277 -26.51 7.22 5.65
CA MET A 277 -25.66 6.03 5.46
C MET A 277 -25.95 4.95 6.51
N VAL A 278 -26.11 5.35 7.78
CA VAL A 278 -26.41 4.45 8.89
C VAL A 278 -27.84 3.92 8.77
N GLY A 279 -28.81 4.78 8.48
CA GLY A 279 -30.20 4.38 8.22
C GLY A 279 -30.29 3.33 7.11
N ALA A 280 -29.68 3.61 5.95
CA ALA A 280 -29.59 2.66 4.83
C ALA A 280 -28.95 1.32 5.25
N GLU A 281 -27.87 1.34 6.04
CA GLU A 281 -27.21 0.11 6.48
C GLU A 281 -28.12 -0.76 7.37
N TYR A 282 -28.96 -0.15 8.21
CA TYR A 282 -29.81 -0.85 9.18
C TYR A 282 -31.30 -0.97 8.78
N GLY A 283 -31.67 -0.60 7.55
CA GLY A 283 -32.99 -0.87 6.97
C GLY A 283 -34.02 0.26 7.05
N MET A 284 -33.57 1.51 7.16
CA MET A 284 -34.42 2.67 6.86
C MET A 284 -34.76 2.68 5.36
N ASP A 285 -36.05 2.85 5.03
CA ASP A 285 -36.59 2.80 3.66
C ASP A 285 -37.17 4.15 3.21
N VAL A 286 -37.44 5.06 4.15
CA VAL A 286 -37.90 6.43 3.87
C VAL A 286 -36.97 7.44 4.53
N GLY A 287 -36.44 8.37 3.74
CA GLY A 287 -35.57 9.44 4.22
C GLY A 287 -36.04 10.82 3.76
N ILE A 288 -36.32 11.72 4.69
CA ILE A 288 -36.70 13.11 4.37
C ILE A 288 -35.64 14.06 4.91
N TRP A 289 -35.04 14.87 4.04
CA TRP A 289 -34.00 15.82 4.44
C TRP A 289 -34.58 16.98 5.24
N TRP A 290 -34.03 17.19 6.44
CA TRP A 290 -34.25 18.42 7.21
C TRP A 290 -33.50 19.57 6.55
N GLY A 291 -34.25 20.56 6.05
CA GLY A 291 -33.69 21.68 5.28
C GLY A 291 -33.57 21.40 3.79
N SER A 292 -32.53 21.95 3.15
CA SER A 292 -32.18 21.64 1.76
C SER A 292 -31.24 20.44 1.73
N ALA A 293 -31.48 19.49 0.83
CA ALA A 293 -30.38 18.67 0.34
C ALA A 293 -29.34 19.60 -0.32
N GLU A 294 -28.11 19.60 0.19
CA GLU A 294 -26.96 20.22 -0.47
C GLU A 294 -26.22 19.17 -1.32
N TYR A 295 -25.11 19.53 -1.97
CA TYR A 295 -24.45 18.65 -2.96
C TYR A 295 -24.14 17.24 -2.44
N ALA A 296 -23.45 17.09 -1.30
CA ALA A 296 -23.13 15.76 -0.76
C ALA A 296 -24.39 14.90 -0.47
N ARG A 297 -25.49 15.53 -0.02
CA ARG A 297 -26.78 14.85 0.25
C ARG A 297 -27.50 14.47 -1.03
N GLY A 298 -27.57 15.40 -1.99
CA GLY A 298 -28.20 15.17 -3.29
C GLY A 298 -27.47 14.15 -4.15
N GLU A 299 -26.15 14.06 -4.03
CA GLU A 299 -25.36 12.98 -4.64
C GLU A 299 -25.57 11.65 -3.90
N PHE A 300 -25.68 11.65 -2.56
CA PHE A 300 -25.96 10.42 -1.81
C PHE A 300 -27.30 9.80 -2.19
N VAL A 301 -28.36 10.62 -2.35
CA VAL A 301 -29.68 10.18 -2.84
C VAL A 301 -29.52 9.38 -4.14
N LYS A 302 -28.90 9.97 -5.17
CA LYS A 302 -28.69 9.33 -6.48
C LYS A 302 -27.79 8.09 -6.41
N ALA A 303 -26.81 8.08 -5.51
CA ALA A 303 -25.87 6.97 -5.36
C ALA A 303 -26.49 5.79 -4.59
N SER A 304 -27.40 6.06 -3.66
CA SER A 304 -28.06 5.05 -2.81
C SER A 304 -28.97 4.12 -3.60
N ASP A 305 -29.59 4.59 -4.69
CA ASP A 305 -30.37 3.79 -5.65
C ASP A 305 -29.55 2.70 -6.37
N GLY A 306 -28.22 2.76 -6.27
CA GLY A 306 -27.30 1.81 -6.86
C GLY A 306 -26.86 0.72 -5.88
N THR A 307 -25.56 0.49 -5.79
CA THR A 307 -24.98 -0.57 -4.93
C THR A 307 -23.87 -0.02 -4.04
N ARG A 308 -23.91 -0.33 -2.74
CA ARG A 308 -22.82 -0.04 -1.81
C ARG A 308 -21.64 -0.96 -2.05
N LEU A 309 -20.46 -0.40 -2.26
CA LEU A 309 -19.19 -1.12 -2.47
C LEU A 309 -18.34 -1.22 -1.19
N GLY A 310 -18.45 -0.24 -0.29
CA GLY A 310 -17.69 -0.18 0.96
C GLY A 310 -18.45 0.57 2.05
N TYR A 311 -18.16 0.25 3.32
CA TYR A 311 -18.76 0.92 4.48
C TYR A 311 -17.87 0.78 5.71
N SER A 312 -17.78 1.85 6.52
CA SER A 312 -17.28 1.80 7.89
C SER A 312 -17.98 2.88 8.73
N GLU A 313 -18.09 2.63 10.03
CA GLU A 313 -18.76 3.49 10.99
C GLU A 313 -17.92 3.57 12.27
N ASN A 314 -18.00 4.70 12.98
CA ASN A 314 -17.39 4.88 14.29
C ASN A 314 -18.48 5.24 15.32
N ARG A 315 -19.09 4.20 15.90
CA ARG A 315 -20.25 4.34 16.80
C ARG A 315 -20.00 5.27 17.99
N PRO A 316 -18.86 5.21 18.71
CA PRO A 316 -18.57 6.10 19.84
C PRO A 316 -18.37 7.58 19.45
N ASN A 317 -18.09 7.85 18.17
CA ASN A 317 -17.85 9.19 17.63
C ASN A 317 -19.01 9.71 16.77
N TRP A 318 -20.06 8.92 16.52
CA TRP A 318 -21.18 9.29 15.65
C TRP A 318 -20.74 9.76 14.25
N THR A 319 -19.87 8.97 13.61
CA THR A 319 -19.40 9.23 12.23
C THR A 319 -19.52 7.97 11.37
N ALA A 320 -19.69 8.13 10.06
CA ALA A 320 -19.70 7.02 9.12
C ALA A 320 -19.15 7.44 7.75
N ALA A 321 -18.73 6.44 6.97
CA ALA A 321 -18.23 6.60 5.62
C ALA A 321 -18.63 5.39 4.76
N SER A 322 -18.85 5.62 3.47
CA SER A 322 -19.23 4.58 2.51
C SER A 322 -18.70 4.86 1.12
N VAL A 323 -18.75 3.85 0.26
CA VAL A 323 -18.55 3.97 -1.19
C VAL A 323 -19.74 3.36 -1.89
N TYR A 324 -20.32 4.07 -2.85
CA TYR A 324 -21.44 3.62 -3.67
C TYR A 324 -21.10 3.71 -5.15
N ARG A 325 -21.64 2.76 -5.92
CA ARG A 325 -21.76 2.82 -7.38
C ARG A 325 -23.20 3.20 -7.69
N ALA A 326 -23.43 4.39 -8.21
CA ALA A 326 -24.74 4.89 -8.62
C ALA A 326 -25.28 4.12 -9.85
N PRO A 327 -26.59 4.19 -10.17
CA PRO A 327 -27.19 3.50 -11.32
C PRO A 327 -26.61 3.89 -12.70
N ASP A 328 -26.01 5.08 -12.82
CA ASP A 328 -25.30 5.54 -14.02
C ASP A 328 -23.85 4.99 -14.13
N GLY A 329 -23.39 4.24 -13.13
CA GLY A 329 -22.04 3.67 -13.03
C GLY A 329 -21.03 4.56 -12.29
N LYS A 330 -21.38 5.79 -11.92
CA LYS A 330 -20.50 6.71 -11.18
C LYS A 330 -20.17 6.13 -9.80
N ILE A 331 -18.89 6.14 -9.42
CA ILE A 331 -18.45 5.72 -8.09
C ILE A 331 -18.11 6.94 -7.23
N GLN A 332 -18.71 7.00 -6.04
CA GLN A 332 -18.53 8.08 -5.09
C GLN A 332 -18.31 7.54 -3.68
N ALA A 333 -17.37 8.15 -2.96
CA ALA A 333 -17.18 7.99 -1.53
C ALA A 333 -17.91 9.11 -0.78
N PHE A 334 -18.55 8.75 0.32
CA PHE A 334 -19.25 9.67 1.21
C PHE A 334 -18.66 9.56 2.62
N VAL A 335 -18.58 10.68 3.32
CA VAL A 335 -18.26 10.75 4.75
C VAL A 335 -19.20 11.74 5.43
N GLY A 336 -19.61 11.43 6.66
CA GLY A 336 -20.50 12.27 7.44
C GLY A 336 -20.25 12.14 8.95
N GLU A 337 -20.80 13.08 9.70
CA GLU A 337 -20.88 13.02 11.16
C GLU A 337 -22.16 13.63 11.71
N SER A 338 -22.54 13.23 12.93
CA SER A 338 -23.68 13.77 13.68
C SER A 338 -23.60 15.29 13.84
N GLU A 339 -24.74 15.96 13.68
CA GLU A 339 -24.83 17.41 13.89
C GLU A 339 -24.41 17.84 15.31
N ARG A 340 -24.78 17.05 16.34
CA ARG A 340 -24.72 17.49 17.74
C ARG A 340 -23.81 16.68 18.66
N GLN A 341 -23.47 15.44 18.31
CA GLN A 341 -22.75 14.50 19.18
C GLN A 341 -21.43 13.98 18.58
N ALA A 342 -21.07 14.45 17.38
CA ALA A 342 -19.90 13.97 16.65
C ALA A 342 -18.55 14.27 17.32
N ARG A 343 -17.60 13.35 17.14
CA ARG A 343 -16.19 13.54 17.49
C ARG A 343 -15.31 13.37 16.24
N PRO A 344 -14.21 14.15 16.12
CA PRO A 344 -13.38 14.10 14.92
C PRO A 344 -12.88 12.68 14.67
N THR A 345 -13.11 12.20 13.45
CA THR A 345 -12.77 10.84 13.02
C THR A 345 -12.00 10.91 11.70
N SER A 346 -10.98 10.04 11.57
CA SER A 346 -10.24 9.83 10.33
C SER A 346 -10.73 8.53 9.70
N PHE A 347 -11.24 8.58 8.47
CA PHE A 347 -11.56 7.40 7.64
C PHE A 347 -10.51 7.25 6.55
N GLN A 348 -10.11 6.01 6.26
CA GLN A 348 -9.19 5.68 5.17
C GLN A 348 -9.93 4.86 4.13
N PHE A 349 -10.18 5.43 2.96
CA PHE A 349 -10.74 4.69 1.82
C PHE A 349 -9.62 3.89 1.16
N VAL A 350 -9.86 2.63 0.83
CA VAL A 350 -8.86 1.71 0.25
C VAL A 350 -9.49 0.94 -0.91
N SER A 351 -9.02 1.24 -2.12
CA SER A 351 -9.33 0.49 -3.34
C SER A 351 -8.53 -0.81 -3.34
N THR A 352 -9.20 -1.95 -3.46
CA THR A 352 -8.60 -3.29 -3.29
C THR A 352 -8.30 -3.98 -4.63
N ASP A 353 -8.96 -3.60 -5.72
CA ASP A 353 -8.72 -4.19 -7.05
C ASP A 353 -7.70 -3.39 -7.88
N ARG A 354 -7.78 -2.05 -7.89
CA ARG A 354 -6.93 -1.18 -8.72
C ARG A 354 -6.50 0.12 -8.05
N ASP A 355 -5.55 0.80 -8.68
CA ASP A 355 -5.22 2.19 -8.35
C ASP A 355 -6.30 3.13 -8.91
N VAL A 356 -6.72 4.13 -8.12
CA VAL A 356 -7.80 5.05 -8.47
C VAL A 356 -7.42 6.50 -8.18
N PHE A 357 -8.30 7.42 -8.57
CA PHE A 357 -8.16 8.86 -8.33
C PHE A 357 -9.34 9.38 -7.51
N PHE A 358 -9.05 9.95 -6.34
CA PHE A 358 -10.03 10.52 -5.40
C PHE A 358 -10.11 12.04 -5.58
N ASP A 359 -11.21 12.55 -6.13
CA ASP A 359 -11.33 13.93 -6.63
C ASP A 359 -10.12 14.33 -7.51
N GLY A 360 -9.69 13.39 -8.37
CA GLY A 360 -8.53 13.55 -9.22
C GLY A 360 -7.17 13.34 -8.54
N VAL A 361 -7.09 13.15 -7.22
CA VAL A 361 -5.81 12.86 -6.53
C VAL A 361 -5.48 11.37 -6.69
N GLY A 362 -4.37 11.07 -7.35
CA GLY A 362 -3.91 9.70 -7.65
C GLY A 362 -2.91 9.68 -8.81
N PRO A 363 -2.57 8.50 -9.36
CA PRO A 363 -3.16 7.20 -9.00
C PRO A 363 -2.68 6.75 -7.62
N GLN A 364 -3.61 6.22 -6.80
CA GLN A 364 -3.33 5.69 -5.46
C GLN A 364 -4.44 4.72 -5.04
N ARG A 365 -4.12 3.76 -4.16
CA ARG A 365 -5.14 2.87 -3.56
C ARG A 365 -5.79 3.46 -2.32
N THR A 366 -5.04 4.23 -1.52
CA THR A 366 -5.51 4.74 -0.22
C THR A 366 -5.80 6.24 -0.24
N PHE A 367 -6.85 6.69 0.44
CA PHE A 367 -7.15 8.11 0.62
C PHE A 367 -7.79 8.41 1.98
N THR A 368 -7.16 9.29 2.76
CA THR A 368 -7.60 9.59 4.14
C THR A 368 -8.40 10.88 4.22
N VAL A 369 -9.59 10.80 4.82
CA VAL A 369 -10.47 11.95 5.05
C VAL A 369 -10.70 12.11 6.55
N ASN A 370 -10.66 13.36 7.01
CA ASN A 370 -10.79 13.70 8.42
C ASN A 370 -12.02 14.58 8.60
N THR A 371 -12.93 14.19 9.50
CA THR A 371 -14.05 15.05 9.95
C THR A 371 -13.56 16.08 10.98
N THR A 372 -14.47 16.88 11.55
CA THR A 372 -14.12 17.91 12.55
C THR A 372 -14.66 17.61 13.95
N GLY A 373 -15.73 16.83 14.06
CA GLY A 373 -16.58 16.78 15.22
C GLY A 373 -17.32 18.09 15.45
N GLY A 374 -18.18 18.12 16.47
CA GLY A 374 -18.91 19.31 16.85
C GLY A 374 -19.57 19.17 18.21
N SER A 375 -19.83 20.30 18.88
CA SER A 375 -20.71 20.32 20.04
C SER A 375 -21.58 21.57 20.03
N GLY A 376 -22.89 21.36 20.17
CA GLY A 376 -23.91 22.40 20.13
C GLY A 376 -24.50 22.62 18.74
N TYR A 377 -25.72 23.14 18.73
CA TYR A 377 -26.53 23.44 17.55
C TYR A 377 -26.46 24.94 17.23
N GLN A 378 -26.23 25.30 15.97
CA GLN A 378 -26.13 26.69 15.49
C GLN A 378 -25.13 27.58 16.28
N THR A 379 -24.08 27.00 16.85
CA THR A 379 -23.01 27.74 17.55
C THR A 379 -21.81 27.99 16.62
N SER A 380 -20.90 28.90 17.00
CA SER A 380 -19.63 29.08 16.28
C SER A 380 -18.64 27.92 16.43
N SER A 381 -18.99 26.88 17.20
CA SER A 381 -18.26 25.62 17.35
C SER A 381 -19.01 24.43 16.73
N HIS A 382 -20.07 24.70 15.97
CA HIS A 382 -20.83 23.72 15.23
C HIS A 382 -20.19 23.50 13.86
N SER A 383 -19.47 22.40 13.72
CA SER A 383 -18.85 21.96 12.47
C SER A 383 -19.35 20.56 12.09
N ASN A 384 -20.66 20.42 11.89
CA ASN A 384 -21.25 19.23 11.25
C ASN A 384 -20.55 19.02 9.90
N ALA A 385 -19.91 17.88 9.73
CA ALA A 385 -19.05 17.63 8.59
C ALA A 385 -19.58 16.46 7.75
N GLU A 386 -20.14 16.79 6.58
CA GLU A 386 -20.33 15.87 5.44
C GLU A 386 -19.54 16.24 4.17
N ARG A 387 -19.16 15.24 3.36
CA ARG A 387 -18.54 15.44 2.04
C ARG A 387 -18.76 14.24 1.11
N VAL A 388 -18.88 14.52 -0.19
CA VAL A 388 -18.75 13.54 -1.28
C VAL A 388 -17.40 13.69 -2.00
N ILE A 389 -16.88 12.57 -2.49
CA ILE A 389 -15.61 12.44 -3.25
C ILE A 389 -15.89 11.56 -4.47
N ASN A 390 -15.53 12.01 -5.67
CA ASN A 390 -15.61 11.21 -6.88
C ASN A 390 -14.42 10.24 -6.96
N ILE A 391 -14.67 8.98 -7.29
CA ILE A 391 -13.64 7.96 -7.52
C ILE A 391 -13.62 7.61 -9.00
N THR A 392 -12.48 7.82 -9.67
CA THR A 392 -12.32 7.64 -11.13
C THR A 392 -11.05 6.87 -11.47
N TRP A 393 -11.05 6.15 -12.59
CA TRP A 393 -9.90 5.45 -13.17
C TRP A 393 -10.08 5.36 -14.70
N GLY A 394 -9.05 4.90 -15.43
CA GLY A 394 -9.03 4.89 -16.90
C GLY A 394 -8.26 6.07 -17.49
N ASP A 395 -8.62 6.49 -18.70
CA ASP A 395 -7.84 7.46 -19.50
C ASP A 395 -8.12 8.94 -19.19
N ASP A 396 -9.40 9.31 -19.03
CA ASP A 396 -9.83 10.67 -18.74
C ASP A 396 -10.11 10.84 -17.24
N ILE A 397 -9.27 11.63 -16.58
CA ILE A 397 -9.26 11.81 -15.13
C ILE A 397 -9.27 13.30 -14.80
N GLN A 398 -10.21 13.71 -13.97
CA GLN A 398 -10.34 15.10 -13.51
C GLN A 398 -8.99 15.65 -12.97
N PRO A 399 -8.55 16.84 -13.42
CA PRO A 399 -7.38 17.51 -12.83
C PRO A 399 -7.62 17.90 -11.37
N VAL A 400 -6.56 17.88 -10.54
CA VAL A 400 -6.63 18.41 -9.18
C VAL A 400 -6.67 19.93 -9.23
N ILE A 401 -7.80 20.51 -8.80
CA ILE A 401 -7.99 21.97 -8.75
C ILE A 401 -7.54 22.52 -7.39
N LYS A 402 -6.43 23.28 -7.39
CA LYS A 402 -5.91 24.02 -6.24
C LYS A 402 -4.95 25.13 -6.67
N GLY A 403 -5.16 26.35 -6.19
CA GLY A 403 -4.27 27.49 -6.44
C GLY A 403 -4.73 28.38 -7.59
N ARG A 404 -3.81 28.84 -8.45
CA ARG A 404 -4.05 29.96 -9.37
C ARG A 404 -4.31 29.51 -10.80
N TYR A 405 -5.43 29.94 -11.38
CA TYR A 405 -5.91 29.54 -12.70
C TYR A 405 -6.37 30.72 -13.58
N THR A 406 -6.55 30.42 -14.85
CA THR A 406 -7.36 31.15 -15.83
C THR A 406 -8.53 30.24 -16.22
N LEU A 407 -9.77 30.74 -16.15
CA LEU A 407 -10.98 29.95 -16.41
C LEU A 407 -11.47 30.21 -17.84
N VAL A 408 -11.44 29.20 -18.70
CA VAL A 408 -11.72 29.30 -20.15
C VAL A 408 -13.08 28.69 -20.49
N ASN A 409 -13.97 29.43 -21.14
CA ASN A 409 -15.29 28.94 -21.52
C ASN A 409 -15.24 28.11 -22.82
N ARG A 410 -15.84 26.90 -22.84
CA ARG A 410 -15.80 25.98 -23.99
C ARG A 410 -16.49 26.53 -25.24
N GLN A 411 -17.55 27.34 -25.09
CA GLN A 411 -18.30 27.88 -26.22
C GLN A 411 -17.57 29.00 -26.96
N SER A 412 -16.79 29.83 -26.26
CA SER A 412 -16.22 31.07 -26.82
C SER A 412 -14.69 31.08 -26.92
N GLY A 413 -13.99 30.18 -26.22
CA GLY A 413 -12.54 30.24 -26.04
C GLY A 413 -12.08 31.48 -25.24
N LYS A 414 -13.01 32.24 -24.67
CA LYS A 414 -12.74 33.44 -23.87
C LYS A 414 -12.69 33.11 -22.39
N ILE A 415 -12.13 34.02 -21.60
CA ILE A 415 -11.81 33.75 -20.20
C ILE A 415 -12.58 34.63 -19.24
N LEU A 416 -12.84 34.09 -18.05
CA LEU A 416 -13.53 34.78 -16.96
C LEU A 416 -12.70 35.97 -16.46
N GLU A 417 -13.30 37.16 -16.41
CA GLU A 417 -12.65 38.38 -15.97
C GLU A 417 -13.54 39.27 -15.08
N VAL A 418 -12.91 40.03 -14.20
CA VAL A 418 -13.59 41.16 -13.53
C VAL A 418 -13.55 42.37 -14.47
N GLN A 419 -14.74 42.90 -14.80
CA GLN A 419 -14.91 43.99 -15.76
C GLN A 419 -13.98 45.19 -15.43
N GLY A 420 -13.10 45.53 -16.39
CA GLY A 420 -12.20 46.67 -16.29
C GLY A 420 -11.19 46.60 -15.13
N GLY A 421 -10.94 45.42 -14.56
CA GLY A 421 -10.06 45.25 -13.41
C GLY A 421 -10.61 45.78 -12.09
N GLY A 422 -11.94 45.93 -11.96
CA GLY A 422 -12.58 46.39 -10.74
C GLY A 422 -12.21 45.58 -9.49
N THR A 423 -12.03 46.25 -8.36
CA THR A 423 -11.69 45.64 -7.06
C THR A 423 -12.72 45.97 -5.97
N GLY A 424 -13.83 46.61 -6.33
CA GLY A 424 -14.90 47.01 -5.42
C GLY A 424 -16.04 46.01 -5.35
N ASN A 425 -16.86 46.10 -4.30
CA ASN A 425 -18.11 45.35 -4.20
C ASN A 425 -19.06 45.74 -5.34
N GLY A 426 -19.70 44.75 -5.95
CA GLY A 426 -20.59 44.93 -7.09
C GLY A 426 -19.89 45.06 -8.45
N SER A 427 -18.56 44.89 -8.53
CA SER A 427 -17.86 44.81 -9.83
C SER A 427 -18.41 43.63 -10.63
N HIS A 428 -18.70 43.85 -11.92
CA HIS A 428 -19.31 42.84 -12.78
C HIS A 428 -18.33 41.75 -13.21
N ILE A 429 -18.81 40.51 -13.32
CA ILE A 429 -18.08 39.40 -13.92
C ILE A 429 -18.56 39.21 -15.37
N GLN A 430 -17.61 39.08 -16.28
CA GLN A 430 -17.84 38.93 -17.72
C GLN A 430 -16.80 37.99 -18.33
N GLN A 431 -16.91 37.69 -19.63
CA GLN A 431 -15.82 37.08 -20.39
C GLN A 431 -15.02 38.13 -21.17
N GLY A 432 -13.71 37.89 -21.31
CA GLY A 432 -12.79 38.72 -22.10
C GLY A 432 -11.82 37.88 -22.92
N THR A 433 -11.13 38.53 -23.86
CA THR A 433 -10.02 37.92 -24.59
C THR A 433 -8.80 37.86 -23.67
N PRO A 434 -8.02 36.76 -23.65
CA PRO A 434 -6.81 36.66 -22.84
C PRO A 434 -5.83 37.82 -23.08
N ASN A 435 -5.60 38.59 -22.03
CA ASN A 435 -4.52 39.57 -21.87
C ASN A 435 -3.62 39.23 -20.65
N TYR A 436 -4.02 38.22 -19.86
CA TYR A 436 -3.27 37.65 -18.72
C TYR A 436 -3.03 38.61 -17.54
N GLU A 437 -3.76 39.73 -17.50
CA GLU A 437 -3.75 40.65 -16.37
C GLU A 437 -4.32 40.02 -15.09
N SER A 438 -3.95 40.58 -13.95
CA SER A 438 -4.33 40.08 -12.61
C SER A 438 -5.84 39.96 -12.35
N HIS A 439 -6.69 40.59 -13.15
CA HIS A 439 -8.16 40.54 -13.06
C HIS A 439 -8.81 39.46 -13.96
N GLN A 440 -8.02 38.76 -14.77
CA GLN A 440 -8.41 37.58 -15.55
C GLN A 440 -7.89 36.27 -14.92
N SER A 441 -7.37 36.34 -13.70
CA SER A 441 -6.70 35.25 -13.01
C SER A 441 -7.31 35.05 -11.62
N TRP A 442 -7.47 33.78 -11.22
CA TRP A 442 -8.36 33.38 -10.14
C TRP A 442 -7.65 32.41 -9.19
N LEU A 443 -7.72 32.66 -7.89
CA LEU A 443 -7.40 31.69 -6.86
C LEU A 443 -8.63 30.79 -6.64
N VAL A 444 -8.43 29.49 -6.73
CA VAL A 444 -9.45 28.45 -6.64
C VAL A 444 -8.98 27.43 -5.61
N ASP A 445 -9.62 27.46 -4.45
CA ASP A 445 -9.26 26.64 -3.29
C ASP A 445 -10.53 26.04 -2.67
N ARG A 446 -10.43 24.82 -2.15
CA ARG A 446 -11.52 24.17 -1.43
C ARG A 446 -11.94 24.98 -0.20
N VAL A 447 -13.23 24.94 0.09
CA VAL A 447 -13.81 25.48 1.32
C VAL A 447 -13.24 24.73 2.53
N PRO A 448 -12.83 25.42 3.62
CA PRO A 448 -12.36 24.75 4.83
C PRO A 448 -13.47 23.93 5.48
N ARG A 449 -13.20 22.67 5.82
CA ARG A 449 -14.16 21.79 6.55
C ARG A 449 -14.64 22.33 7.90
N THR A 450 -13.99 23.38 8.41
CA THR A 450 -14.32 24.03 9.69
C THR A 450 -15.47 25.04 9.61
N ILE A 451 -15.97 25.40 8.42
CA ILE A 451 -17.11 26.34 8.32
C ILE A 451 -18.49 25.68 8.50
N GLY A 452 -18.53 24.35 8.61
CA GLY A 452 -19.74 23.56 8.84
C GLY A 452 -20.55 23.23 7.57
N GLY A 453 -21.33 22.16 7.69
CA GLY A 453 -22.06 21.52 6.61
C GLY A 453 -21.14 20.85 5.60
N ASP A 454 -21.63 20.76 4.36
CA ASP A 454 -20.91 20.18 3.24
C ASP A 454 -19.69 21.04 2.82
N TRP A 455 -18.48 20.44 2.75
CA TRP A 455 -17.25 21.10 2.26
C TRP A 455 -16.73 20.55 0.92
N SER A 456 -17.60 19.93 0.13
CA SER A 456 -17.30 19.52 -1.25
C SER A 456 -17.00 20.70 -2.19
N TYR A 457 -17.29 21.94 -1.75
CA TYR A 457 -17.20 23.18 -2.51
C TYR A 457 -15.80 23.83 -2.55
N PHE A 458 -15.70 24.82 -3.44
CA PHE A 458 -14.55 25.68 -3.68
C PHE A 458 -14.96 27.16 -3.57
N THR A 459 -13.98 28.01 -3.29
CA THR A 459 -14.07 29.46 -3.45
C THR A 459 -13.35 29.88 -4.73
N ILE A 460 -13.84 30.92 -5.42
CA ILE A 460 -13.23 31.46 -6.64
C ILE A 460 -13.01 32.96 -6.42
N LYS A 461 -11.75 33.36 -6.26
CA LYS A 461 -11.33 34.70 -5.80
C LYS A 461 -10.42 35.36 -6.84
N PRO A 462 -10.66 36.59 -7.31
CA PRO A 462 -9.79 37.18 -8.32
C PRO A 462 -8.45 37.57 -7.70
N PHE A 463 -7.36 37.35 -8.44
CA PHE A 463 -6.00 37.57 -7.95
C PHE A 463 -5.69 39.05 -7.65
N ASN A 464 -6.37 39.98 -8.32
CA ASN A 464 -6.27 41.43 -8.04
C ASN A 464 -7.05 41.89 -6.78
N ALA A 465 -7.90 41.06 -6.17
CA ALA A 465 -8.71 41.40 -4.99
C ALA A 465 -9.02 40.17 -4.13
N THR A 466 -7.99 39.55 -3.55
CA THR A 466 -8.08 38.25 -2.85
C THR A 466 -8.91 38.24 -1.57
N THR A 467 -9.29 39.40 -1.02
CA THR A 467 -10.27 39.51 0.08
C THR A 467 -11.73 39.41 -0.41
N LYS A 468 -11.94 39.29 -1.72
CA LYS A 468 -13.23 39.21 -2.41
C LYS A 468 -13.35 37.91 -3.20
N THR A 469 -14.57 37.59 -3.61
CA THR A 469 -14.90 36.36 -4.35
C THR A 469 -16.10 36.60 -5.27
N ILE A 470 -16.31 35.73 -6.25
CA ILE A 470 -17.54 35.75 -7.04
C ILE A 470 -18.74 35.34 -6.18
N ASP A 471 -19.83 36.08 -6.33
CA ASP A 471 -20.99 36.11 -5.43
C ASP A 471 -22.29 36.10 -6.26
N VAL A 472 -23.25 35.27 -5.86
CA VAL A 472 -24.60 35.25 -6.46
C VAL A 472 -25.39 36.47 -6.02
N TRP A 473 -25.45 37.46 -6.92
CA TRP A 473 -25.95 38.79 -6.62
C TRP A 473 -27.39 38.78 -6.09
N ASN A 474 -27.62 39.53 -5.01
CA ASN A 474 -28.90 39.64 -4.30
C ASN A 474 -29.51 38.28 -3.86
N TRP A 475 -28.71 37.24 -3.64
CA TRP A 475 -29.21 35.92 -3.20
C TRP A 475 -30.31 35.39 -4.13
N ASN A 476 -30.10 35.52 -5.44
CA ASN A 476 -31.09 35.17 -6.46
C ASN A 476 -31.02 33.68 -6.83
N LEU A 477 -32.11 32.95 -6.61
CA LEU A 477 -32.26 31.51 -6.91
C LEU A 477 -32.65 31.20 -8.38
N ASN A 478 -32.86 32.21 -9.22
CA ASN A 478 -33.36 32.05 -10.59
C ASN A 478 -32.24 31.99 -11.64
N ALA A 479 -32.48 31.30 -12.75
CA ALA A 479 -31.68 31.49 -13.96
C ALA A 479 -31.69 32.96 -14.41
N GLY A 480 -30.58 33.42 -14.99
CA GLY A 480 -30.30 34.83 -15.23
C GLY A 480 -29.79 35.61 -14.00
N ALA A 481 -29.58 34.96 -12.84
CA ALA A 481 -28.96 35.60 -11.68
C ALA A 481 -27.54 36.08 -12.04
N GLU A 482 -27.24 37.36 -11.78
CA GLU A 482 -25.91 37.90 -12.06
C GLU A 482 -24.87 37.41 -11.05
N VAL A 483 -23.64 37.22 -11.52
CA VAL A 483 -22.49 36.97 -10.66
C VAL A 483 -21.65 38.24 -10.58
N ARG A 484 -21.31 38.67 -9.36
CA ARG A 484 -20.56 39.91 -9.10
C ARG A 484 -19.45 39.67 -8.08
N LEU A 485 -18.52 40.60 -7.96
CA LEU A 485 -17.45 40.55 -6.95
C LEU A 485 -17.93 41.14 -5.62
N TYR A 486 -17.80 40.40 -4.51
CA TYR A 486 -18.11 40.88 -3.15
C TYR A 486 -17.08 40.42 -2.12
N ASP A 487 -17.02 41.09 -0.96
CA ASP A 487 -16.20 40.66 0.18
C ASP A 487 -16.51 39.21 0.57
N TYR A 488 -15.46 38.41 0.79
CA TYR A 488 -15.61 37.02 1.20
C TYR A 488 -16.08 36.96 2.66
N LEU A 489 -17.30 36.48 2.87
CA LEU A 489 -17.98 36.35 4.16
C LEU A 489 -18.36 34.89 4.47
N GLU A 490 -17.73 33.94 3.78
CA GLU A 490 -17.96 32.49 3.91
C GLU A 490 -19.40 32.03 3.58
N GLY A 491 -20.24 32.93 3.05
CA GLY A 491 -21.64 32.66 2.72
C GLY A 491 -21.81 31.64 1.60
N ILE A 492 -22.90 30.85 1.66
CA ILE A 492 -23.19 29.81 0.66
C ILE A 492 -23.42 30.37 -0.76
N ASN A 493 -23.74 31.67 -0.90
CA ASN A 493 -23.82 32.40 -2.17
C ASN A 493 -22.44 32.69 -2.80
N GLN A 494 -21.35 32.30 -2.15
CA GLN A 494 -19.97 32.52 -2.56
C GLN A 494 -19.19 31.20 -2.78
N GLN A 495 -19.88 30.06 -2.74
CA GLN A 495 -19.30 28.72 -2.76
C GLN A 495 -19.80 27.90 -3.94
N TRP A 496 -18.91 27.09 -4.52
CA TRP A 496 -19.08 26.49 -5.85
C TRP A 496 -18.66 25.03 -5.89
N VAL A 497 -19.47 24.14 -6.44
CA VAL A 497 -19.06 22.78 -6.83
C VAL A 497 -18.37 22.85 -8.19
N LEU A 498 -17.35 22.03 -8.38
CA LEU A 498 -16.74 21.76 -9.68
C LEU A 498 -17.14 20.34 -10.09
N GLU A 499 -18.13 20.21 -10.98
CA GLU A 499 -18.61 18.92 -11.49
C GLU A 499 -17.83 18.62 -12.79
N TYR A 500 -17.01 17.57 -12.81
CA TYR A 500 -16.18 17.23 -13.98
C TYR A 500 -17.04 16.79 -15.17
N VAL A 501 -16.59 17.12 -16.39
CA VAL A 501 -17.23 16.70 -17.64
C VAL A 501 -16.31 15.74 -18.39
N GLU A 502 -15.28 16.30 -19.03
CA GLU A 502 -14.26 15.62 -19.85
C GLU A 502 -13.15 16.64 -20.18
N ASP A 503 -11.97 16.21 -20.65
CA ASP A 503 -10.90 17.07 -21.21
C ASP A 503 -10.46 18.27 -20.33
N GLY A 504 -10.56 18.15 -19.01
CA GLY A 504 -10.26 19.25 -18.07
C GLY A 504 -11.37 20.30 -17.93
N TYR A 505 -12.54 20.11 -18.56
CA TYR A 505 -13.71 20.97 -18.41
C TYR A 505 -14.58 20.56 -17.23
N PHE A 506 -15.13 21.56 -16.54
CA PHE A 506 -16.03 21.42 -15.42
C PHE A 506 -17.27 22.29 -15.61
N TYR A 507 -18.40 21.84 -15.08
CA TYR A 507 -19.48 22.73 -14.70
C TYR A 507 -19.14 23.39 -13.36
N ILE A 508 -19.40 24.69 -13.23
CA ILE A 508 -19.22 25.44 -11.98
C ILE A 508 -20.60 25.74 -11.42
N ARG A 509 -20.96 25.11 -10.29
CA ARG A 509 -22.34 25.11 -9.77
C ARG A 509 -22.45 25.79 -8.41
N SER A 510 -23.44 26.65 -8.22
CA SER A 510 -23.61 27.39 -6.95
C SER A 510 -24.15 26.53 -5.81
N ARG A 511 -23.50 26.55 -4.63
CA ARG A 511 -24.06 25.98 -3.38
C ARG A 511 -25.41 26.60 -3.02
N PHE A 512 -25.57 27.89 -3.27
CA PHE A 512 -26.77 28.62 -2.90
C PHE A 512 -27.98 28.28 -3.79
N SER A 513 -27.86 28.32 -5.12
CA SER A 513 -29.01 28.16 -6.01
C SER A 513 -29.11 26.82 -6.73
N GLY A 514 -28.08 25.98 -6.69
CA GLY A 514 -28.00 24.76 -7.52
C GLY A 514 -27.83 25.03 -9.02
N LYS A 515 -27.73 26.30 -9.43
CA LYS A 515 -27.60 26.74 -10.83
C LYS A 515 -26.13 26.88 -11.27
N TYR A 516 -25.93 26.88 -12.58
CA TYR A 516 -24.63 26.72 -13.22
C TYR A 516 -24.09 28.02 -13.82
N LEU A 517 -22.78 28.28 -13.63
CA LEU A 517 -22.11 29.47 -14.15
C LEU A 517 -22.03 29.43 -15.68
N GLU A 518 -22.60 30.42 -16.35
CA GLU A 518 -22.70 30.46 -17.81
C GLU A 518 -22.35 31.82 -18.40
N VAL A 519 -21.92 31.82 -19.66
CA VAL A 519 -21.89 33.03 -20.48
C VAL A 519 -23.30 33.30 -21.02
N ALA A 520 -23.86 34.47 -20.71
CA ALA A 520 -25.26 34.80 -20.99
C ALA A 520 -25.62 34.62 -22.49
N ASN A 521 -26.65 33.82 -22.75
CA ASN A 521 -27.13 33.45 -24.09
C ASN A 521 -26.08 32.77 -24.99
N GLY A 522 -25.01 32.19 -24.43
CA GLY A 522 -23.94 31.54 -25.21
C GLY A 522 -23.12 32.50 -26.09
N SER A 523 -23.10 33.79 -25.74
CA SER A 523 -22.39 34.83 -26.52
C SER A 523 -20.90 34.54 -26.65
N THR A 524 -20.33 34.82 -27.83
CA THR A 524 -18.87 34.74 -28.09
C THR A 524 -18.17 36.10 -28.00
N GLU A 525 -18.88 37.16 -27.62
CA GLU A 525 -18.34 38.53 -27.59
C GLU A 525 -17.60 38.89 -26.30
N ASN A 526 -16.61 39.78 -26.40
CA ASN A 526 -15.96 40.39 -25.23
C ASN A 526 -16.98 41.23 -24.44
N GLY A 527 -16.90 41.18 -23.11
CA GLY A 527 -17.84 41.89 -22.24
C GLY A 527 -19.21 41.23 -22.11
N ALA A 528 -19.41 40.04 -22.66
CA ALA A 528 -20.62 39.26 -22.38
C ALA A 528 -20.66 38.89 -20.89
N ARG A 529 -21.78 39.23 -20.23
CA ARG A 529 -22.03 38.97 -18.81
C ARG A 529 -21.95 37.48 -18.52
N VAL A 530 -21.36 37.15 -17.37
CA VAL A 530 -21.46 35.82 -16.76
C VAL A 530 -22.59 35.84 -15.72
N GLN A 531 -23.41 34.80 -15.75
CA GLN A 531 -24.64 34.66 -14.96
C GLN A 531 -24.82 33.20 -14.51
N LEU A 532 -25.91 32.89 -13.81
CA LEU A 532 -26.32 31.52 -13.55
C LEU A 532 -27.43 31.06 -14.49
N GLY A 533 -27.38 29.82 -14.97
CA GLY A 533 -28.41 29.18 -15.78
C GLY A 533 -28.90 27.85 -15.20
N ASP A 534 -30.04 27.38 -15.72
CA ASP A 534 -30.51 26.01 -15.50
C ASP A 534 -29.56 25.01 -16.18
N GLY A 535 -29.38 23.81 -15.61
CA GLY A 535 -28.42 22.85 -16.14
C GLY A 535 -28.42 21.50 -15.41
N PRO A 536 -27.43 20.63 -15.69
CA PRO A 536 -26.26 20.90 -16.53
C PRO A 536 -26.63 21.17 -18.01
N GLY A 537 -26.01 22.19 -18.60
CA GLY A 537 -26.28 22.68 -19.97
C GLY A 537 -25.13 22.42 -20.94
N GLY A 538 -25.19 23.06 -22.12
CA GLY A 538 -24.16 22.91 -23.16
C GLY A 538 -22.84 23.65 -22.89
N HIS A 539 -21.99 23.76 -23.91
CA HIS A 539 -20.64 24.35 -23.83
C HIS A 539 -20.57 25.77 -23.21
N LEU A 540 -21.66 26.55 -23.21
CA LEU A 540 -21.72 27.86 -22.55
C LEU A 540 -21.55 27.81 -21.02
N GLN A 541 -21.79 26.65 -20.40
CA GLN A 541 -21.67 26.39 -18.96
C GLN A 541 -20.41 25.61 -18.58
N GLN A 542 -19.60 25.21 -19.57
CA GLN A 542 -18.40 24.38 -19.34
C GLN A 542 -17.15 25.27 -19.32
N TRP A 543 -16.35 25.12 -18.25
CA TRP A 543 -15.17 25.94 -17.97
C TRP A 543 -13.94 25.06 -17.73
N ARG A 544 -12.85 25.32 -18.46
CA ARG A 544 -11.55 24.67 -18.28
C ARG A 544 -10.67 25.49 -17.37
N PHE A 545 -9.91 24.83 -16.50
CA PHE A 545 -9.03 25.47 -15.52
C PHE A 545 -7.57 25.37 -15.97
N VAL A 546 -7.11 26.39 -16.71
CA VAL A 546 -5.72 26.48 -17.19
C VAL A 546 -4.83 27.04 -16.07
N LYS A 547 -3.69 26.41 -15.77
CA LYS A 547 -2.77 26.88 -14.70
C LYS A 547 -2.25 28.28 -15.03
N ALA A 548 -2.33 29.22 -14.08
CA ALA A 548 -1.97 30.61 -14.35
C ALA A 548 -0.49 30.78 -14.67
N GLY A 549 -0.19 31.31 -15.85
CA GLY A 549 1.17 31.43 -16.40
C GLY A 549 1.34 30.67 -17.72
N ALA A 550 0.51 29.66 -17.97
CA ALA A 550 0.33 29.08 -19.30
C ALA A 550 -0.44 30.05 -20.21
N LEU A 551 -0.27 29.88 -21.52
CA LEU A 551 -1.14 30.51 -22.51
C LEU A 551 -2.52 29.84 -22.49
N VAL A 552 -3.49 30.45 -23.17
CA VAL A 552 -4.79 29.83 -23.46
C VAL A 552 -4.80 29.47 -24.94
N GLU A 553 -4.55 28.20 -25.23
CA GLU A 553 -4.65 27.61 -26.56
C GLU A 553 -5.25 26.19 -26.49
N PHE A 554 -5.40 25.54 -27.64
CA PHE A 554 -6.10 24.25 -27.81
C PHE A 554 -5.41 23.31 -28.81
N GLU A 555 -4.16 23.58 -29.17
CA GLU A 555 -3.36 22.78 -30.10
C GLU A 555 -2.57 21.74 -29.28
N ALA A 556 -2.95 20.47 -29.37
CA ALA A 556 -2.27 19.41 -28.63
C ALA A 556 -0.80 19.24 -29.07
N PRO A 557 0.11 18.85 -28.15
CA PRO A 557 1.46 18.43 -28.50
C PRO A 557 1.49 17.25 -29.49
N ALA A 558 2.61 17.04 -30.16
CA ALA A 558 2.85 15.83 -30.93
C ALA A 558 2.85 14.59 -30.03
N ALA A 559 2.39 13.46 -30.57
CA ALA A 559 2.47 12.18 -29.89
C ALA A 559 3.95 11.83 -29.56
N PRO A 560 4.27 11.41 -28.32
CA PRO A 560 5.62 11.00 -27.97
C PRO A 560 6.12 9.84 -28.83
N THR A 561 7.44 9.79 -29.08
CA THR A 561 8.05 8.78 -29.95
C THR A 561 9.17 8.00 -29.26
N GLY A 562 9.55 6.86 -29.84
CA GLY A 562 10.67 6.05 -29.35
C GLY A 562 10.46 5.39 -28.00
N LEU A 563 9.21 5.19 -27.56
CA LEU A 563 8.85 4.46 -26.35
C LEU A 563 9.48 3.06 -26.35
N LYS A 564 10.24 2.77 -25.30
CA LYS A 564 10.89 1.50 -25.00
C LYS A 564 10.44 1.05 -23.62
N ALA A 565 10.24 -0.27 -23.46
CA ALA A 565 9.92 -0.89 -22.19
C ALA A 565 10.92 -2.01 -21.92
N ARG A 566 11.51 -2.01 -20.72
CA ARG A 566 12.49 -2.99 -20.26
C ARG A 566 11.94 -3.69 -19.02
N ALA A 567 11.90 -5.00 -19.06
CA ALA A 567 11.59 -5.84 -17.91
C ALA A 567 12.70 -5.72 -16.86
N ASN A 568 12.31 -5.49 -15.61
CA ASN A 568 13.06 -5.90 -14.44
C ASN A 568 12.39 -7.16 -13.86
N ALA A 569 12.75 -7.55 -12.64
CA ALA A 569 12.22 -8.77 -12.03
C ALA A 569 10.82 -8.59 -11.40
N VAL A 570 10.54 -7.44 -10.77
CA VAL A 570 9.20 -7.10 -10.22
C VAL A 570 8.77 -5.68 -10.58
N SER A 571 9.25 -5.15 -11.72
CA SER A 571 8.88 -3.83 -12.24
C SER A 571 9.18 -3.73 -13.75
N VAL A 572 8.69 -2.67 -14.39
CA VAL A 572 9.02 -2.31 -15.78
C VAL A 572 9.60 -0.90 -15.83
N THR A 573 10.78 -0.74 -16.42
CA THR A 573 11.34 0.58 -16.74
C THR A 573 10.95 1.00 -18.17
N LEU A 574 10.31 2.16 -18.29
CA LEU A 574 9.96 2.81 -19.54
C LEU A 574 10.93 3.97 -19.84
N SER A 575 11.21 4.20 -21.11
CA SER A 575 11.88 5.42 -21.59
C SER A 575 11.41 5.81 -22.98
N TRP A 576 11.45 7.10 -23.30
CA TRP A 576 11.04 7.66 -24.59
C TRP A 576 11.94 8.82 -25.01
N GLU A 577 11.81 9.28 -26.25
CA GLU A 577 12.50 10.50 -26.72
C GLU A 577 11.70 11.74 -26.27
N ALA A 578 12.39 12.84 -25.98
CA ALA A 578 11.73 14.08 -25.54
C ALA A 578 10.91 14.73 -26.68
N ASN A 579 9.75 15.27 -26.31
CA ASN A 579 8.98 16.22 -27.11
C ASN A 579 9.73 17.58 -27.23
N ASP A 580 9.55 18.27 -28.36
CA ASP A 580 10.26 19.53 -28.71
C ASP A 580 9.46 20.80 -28.39
N GLU A 581 8.21 20.66 -27.90
CA GLU A 581 7.29 21.76 -27.61
C GLU A 581 7.75 22.61 -26.41
N ASN A 582 7.73 23.95 -26.58
CA ASN A 582 8.23 24.90 -25.56
C ASN A 582 7.32 25.05 -24.34
N ASP A 583 6.06 24.66 -24.47
CA ASP A 583 4.97 24.75 -23.49
C ASP A 583 4.56 23.36 -22.94
N LEU A 584 5.34 22.32 -23.23
CA LEU A 584 5.20 20.99 -22.64
C LEU A 584 5.24 21.08 -21.10
N SER A 585 4.22 20.53 -20.44
CA SER A 585 4.12 20.43 -18.98
C SER A 585 4.48 19.05 -18.43
N GLY A 586 4.55 18.00 -19.27
CA GLY A 586 4.97 16.66 -18.90
C GLY A 586 4.26 15.57 -19.70
N TYR A 587 4.27 14.35 -19.17
CA TYR A 587 3.71 13.16 -19.79
C TYR A 587 2.71 12.44 -18.87
N SER A 588 1.83 11.66 -19.51
CA SER A 588 0.91 10.72 -18.89
C SER A 588 1.21 9.31 -19.39
N VAL A 589 1.34 8.36 -18.46
CA VAL A 589 1.77 6.97 -18.70
C VAL A 589 0.60 6.02 -18.48
N TYR A 590 0.35 5.18 -19.49
CA TYR A 590 -0.80 4.30 -19.55
C TYR A 590 -0.36 2.84 -19.69
N ARG A 591 -1.07 1.93 -19.02
CA ARG A 591 -0.80 0.48 -19.03
C ARG A 591 -2.07 -0.32 -19.34
N SER A 592 -1.91 -1.44 -20.03
CA SER A 592 -2.94 -2.48 -20.15
C SER A 592 -2.32 -3.87 -20.07
N VAL A 593 -3.15 -4.89 -19.79
CA VAL A 593 -2.83 -6.32 -19.98
C VAL A 593 -3.26 -6.84 -21.37
N ALA A 594 -3.80 -5.97 -22.23
CA ALA A 594 -4.19 -6.29 -23.60
C ALA A 594 -3.75 -5.20 -24.59
N THR A 595 -3.41 -5.59 -25.83
CA THR A 595 -2.88 -4.68 -26.85
C THR A 595 -3.83 -3.52 -27.20
N GLU A 596 -5.13 -3.82 -27.26
CA GLU A 596 -6.20 -2.85 -27.59
C GLU A 596 -6.82 -2.19 -26.36
N GLY A 597 -6.31 -2.45 -25.15
CA GLY A 597 -6.85 -1.90 -23.91
C GLY A 597 -7.98 -2.73 -23.27
N PRO A 598 -8.73 -2.14 -22.32
CA PRO A 598 -8.65 -0.76 -21.86
C PRO A 598 -7.29 -0.43 -21.24
N TYR A 599 -6.86 0.82 -21.36
CA TYR A 599 -5.65 1.32 -20.74
C TYR A 599 -6.00 2.07 -19.45
N GLU A 600 -5.12 1.98 -18.45
CA GLU A 600 -5.24 2.65 -17.17
C GLU A 600 -4.12 3.68 -17.00
N LEU A 601 -4.45 4.89 -16.56
CA LEU A 601 -3.48 5.94 -16.24
C LEU A 601 -2.73 5.60 -14.95
N ILE A 602 -1.48 5.13 -15.09
CA ILE A 602 -0.62 4.72 -13.97
C ILE A 602 0.38 5.80 -13.52
N ALA A 603 0.57 6.86 -14.31
CA ALA A 603 1.26 8.07 -13.88
C ALA A 603 0.85 9.28 -14.74
N ARG A 604 0.94 10.49 -14.19
CA ARG A 604 0.70 11.75 -14.89
C ARG A 604 1.55 12.87 -14.32
N GLU A 605 1.66 13.99 -15.04
CA GLU A 605 2.56 15.09 -14.69
C GLU A 605 4.04 14.64 -14.58
N VAL A 606 4.42 13.57 -15.30
CA VAL A 606 5.79 13.06 -15.36
C VAL A 606 6.64 14.03 -16.16
N VAL A 607 7.66 14.65 -15.56
CA VAL A 607 8.50 15.66 -16.22
C VAL A 607 9.76 15.07 -16.88
N ASP A 608 10.19 13.88 -16.46
CA ASP A 608 11.30 13.15 -17.05
C ASP A 608 10.84 12.32 -18.27
N THR A 609 11.79 11.87 -19.10
CA THR A 609 11.52 10.95 -20.23
C THR A 609 11.70 9.46 -19.85
N THR A 610 11.57 9.16 -18.56
CA THR A 610 11.67 7.81 -18.00
C THR A 610 10.65 7.61 -16.88
N PHE A 611 10.12 6.39 -16.76
CA PHE A 611 9.21 6.01 -15.68
C PHE A 611 9.47 4.57 -15.25
N ILE A 612 9.21 4.23 -13.98
CA ILE A 612 9.26 2.86 -13.48
C ILE A 612 7.85 2.47 -13.02
N ASP A 613 7.23 1.54 -13.75
CA ASP A 613 5.99 0.91 -13.33
C ASP A 613 6.29 -0.19 -12.30
N LYS A 614 5.94 0.12 -11.05
CA LYS A 614 6.09 -0.74 -9.86
C LYS A 614 4.95 -1.77 -9.76
N GLY A 615 3.83 -1.55 -10.47
CA GLY A 615 2.65 -2.43 -10.46
C GLY A 615 2.66 -3.53 -11.52
N ALA A 616 3.74 -3.65 -12.31
CA ALA A 616 3.95 -4.73 -13.27
C ALA A 616 4.94 -5.77 -12.71
N TYR A 617 4.43 -6.66 -11.87
CA TYR A 617 5.19 -7.71 -11.16
C TYR A 617 4.76 -9.13 -11.55
N GLU A 618 3.61 -9.31 -12.23
CA GLU A 618 3.18 -10.62 -12.70
C GLU A 618 3.92 -11.06 -13.97
N ALA A 619 4.06 -12.38 -14.15
CA ALA A 619 4.71 -13.00 -15.31
C ALA A 619 3.84 -13.00 -16.58
N GLN A 620 3.22 -11.86 -16.91
CA GLN A 620 2.32 -11.67 -18.05
C GLN A 620 2.82 -10.57 -18.99
N ALA A 621 2.12 -10.36 -20.11
CA ALA A 621 2.42 -9.28 -21.04
C ALA A 621 1.69 -8.00 -20.61
N TYR A 622 2.46 -6.93 -20.38
CA TYR A 622 1.94 -5.59 -20.20
C TYR A 622 2.20 -4.76 -21.47
N PHE A 623 1.26 -3.89 -21.79
CA PHE A 623 1.25 -3.00 -22.94
C PHE A 623 1.23 -1.56 -22.46
N TYR A 624 2.13 -0.73 -22.97
CA TYR A 624 2.30 0.65 -22.55
C TYR A 624 2.11 1.61 -23.72
N ARG A 625 1.50 2.75 -23.41
CA ARG A 625 1.42 3.94 -24.27
C ARG A 625 1.64 5.18 -23.41
N ILE A 626 2.06 6.27 -24.03
CA ILE A 626 2.23 7.57 -23.35
C ILE A 626 1.56 8.69 -24.16
N LYS A 627 1.11 9.74 -23.46
CA LYS A 627 0.69 11.01 -24.04
C LYS A 627 1.55 12.14 -23.49
N ALA A 628 1.82 13.15 -24.31
CA ALA A 628 2.36 14.44 -23.88
C ALA A 628 1.22 15.37 -23.44
N THR A 629 1.48 16.25 -22.47
CA THR A 629 0.55 17.26 -21.98
C THR A 629 1.23 18.62 -21.91
N ASP A 630 0.60 19.68 -22.43
CA ASP A 630 1.09 21.07 -22.36
C ASP A 630 0.62 21.83 -21.09
N GLY A 631 1.01 23.10 -20.98
CA GLY A 631 0.60 24.01 -19.90
C GLY A 631 -0.88 24.42 -19.91
N SER A 632 -1.55 24.36 -21.07
CA SER A 632 -3.01 24.53 -21.19
C SER A 632 -3.78 23.29 -20.75
N GLY A 633 -3.08 22.15 -20.64
CA GLY A 633 -3.64 20.84 -20.35
C GLY A 633 -4.18 20.11 -21.57
N ASN A 634 -3.81 20.49 -22.81
CA ASN A 634 -4.14 19.65 -23.97
C ASN A 634 -3.27 18.40 -23.94
N GLN A 635 -3.83 17.29 -24.41
CA GLN A 635 -3.13 16.00 -24.47
C GLN A 635 -2.93 15.60 -25.93
N SER A 636 -1.74 15.06 -26.24
CA SER A 636 -1.45 14.48 -27.54
C SER A 636 -2.25 13.20 -27.80
N GLU A 637 -2.23 12.74 -29.05
CA GLU A 637 -2.48 11.33 -29.38
C GLU A 637 -1.49 10.42 -28.63
N TYR A 638 -1.84 9.14 -28.48
CA TYR A 638 -0.94 8.16 -27.88
C TYR A 638 0.30 7.93 -28.75
N SER A 639 1.43 7.64 -28.10
CA SER A 639 2.57 6.96 -28.73
C SER A 639 2.17 5.62 -29.35
N ASP A 640 3.05 5.07 -30.21
CA ASP A 640 3.03 3.65 -30.55
C ASP A 640 3.00 2.78 -29.27
N VAL A 641 2.34 1.62 -29.34
CA VAL A 641 2.27 0.67 -28.24
C VAL A 641 3.59 -0.10 -28.11
N GLN A 642 4.09 -0.23 -26.89
CA GLN A 642 5.21 -1.10 -26.57
C GLN A 642 4.78 -2.20 -25.58
N SER A 643 5.20 -3.44 -25.82
CA SER A 643 4.90 -4.58 -24.96
C SER A 643 6.13 -5.13 -24.27
N VAL A 644 5.96 -5.66 -23.04
CA VAL A 644 7.03 -6.30 -22.26
C VAL A 644 6.43 -7.25 -21.21
N SER A 645 7.21 -8.23 -20.77
CA SER A 645 6.87 -9.12 -19.65
C SER A 645 7.97 -9.09 -18.58
N PRO A 646 7.66 -8.75 -17.32
CA PRO A 646 8.55 -8.93 -16.17
C PRO A 646 9.11 -10.37 -16.08
N SER A 647 10.31 -10.54 -15.54
CA SER A 647 10.91 -11.87 -15.41
C SER A 647 10.48 -12.57 -14.12
N SER A 648 9.87 -13.74 -14.24
CA SER A 648 9.40 -14.58 -13.12
C SER A 648 10.52 -15.28 -12.31
N GLY A 649 11.69 -14.65 -12.18
CA GLY A 649 12.86 -15.21 -11.51
C GLY A 649 12.94 -14.84 -10.03
N PRO A 650 13.62 -15.66 -9.21
CA PRO A 650 14.02 -15.28 -7.85
C PRO A 650 14.80 -13.95 -7.84
N THR A 651 14.35 -12.99 -7.05
CA THR A 651 14.95 -11.65 -6.89
C THR A 651 14.72 -11.08 -5.49
N LEU A 652 15.59 -10.14 -5.13
CA LEU A 652 15.28 -9.10 -4.14
C LEU A 652 14.23 -8.15 -4.76
N ALA A 653 13.08 -8.02 -4.11
CA ALA A 653 11.94 -7.20 -4.53
C ALA A 653 11.91 -5.82 -3.84
N LEU A 654 12.48 -5.73 -2.63
CA LEU A 654 12.61 -4.52 -1.84
C LEU A 654 13.90 -4.57 -1.01
N SER A 655 14.63 -3.47 -0.92
CA SER A 655 15.77 -3.28 0.00
C SER A 655 15.71 -1.90 0.65
N LEU A 656 15.22 -1.83 1.90
CA LEU A 656 15.18 -0.59 2.67
C LEU A 656 16.35 -0.55 3.67
N ASN A 657 17.46 0.02 3.21
CA ASN A 657 18.70 0.12 3.99
C ASN A 657 18.67 1.26 5.02
N PHE A 658 17.60 2.08 5.03
CA PHE A 658 17.36 3.19 5.96
C PHE A 658 18.49 4.23 6.16
N GLU A 659 19.35 4.39 5.15
CA GLU A 659 20.44 5.37 5.16
C GLU A 659 19.95 6.80 4.92
N GLN A 660 19.31 7.37 5.95
CA GLN A 660 18.56 8.63 5.92
C GLN A 660 17.45 8.68 4.84
N SER A 661 17.04 7.52 4.33
CA SER A 661 16.13 7.36 3.18
C SER A 661 15.13 6.22 3.39
N LEU A 662 13.95 6.37 2.77
CA LEU A 662 12.94 5.31 2.61
C LEU A 662 12.93 4.73 1.19
N GLY A 663 13.87 5.15 0.34
CA GLY A 663 13.99 4.69 -1.04
C GLY A 663 14.48 3.24 -1.13
N ASP A 664 13.98 2.53 -2.13
CA ASP A 664 14.31 1.12 -2.38
C ASP A 664 15.64 0.94 -3.11
N GLY A 665 16.61 0.31 -2.44
CA GLY A 665 17.91 -0.04 -2.98
C GLY A 665 17.93 -1.23 -3.94
N SER A 666 16.83 -1.96 -4.12
CA SER A 666 16.77 -3.13 -5.02
C SER A 666 16.78 -2.76 -6.51
N GLY A 667 16.48 -1.49 -6.83
CA GLY A 667 16.34 -1.01 -8.21
C GLY A 667 14.95 -1.20 -8.82
N ASN A 668 13.99 -1.75 -8.06
CA ASN A 668 12.58 -1.80 -8.46
C ASN A 668 11.81 -0.53 -8.07
N ALA A 669 12.43 0.35 -7.28
CA ALA A 669 11.86 1.59 -6.76
C ALA A 669 10.63 1.36 -5.87
N ASN A 670 10.54 0.24 -5.15
CA ASN A 670 9.44 -0.05 -4.20
C ASN A 670 9.54 0.76 -2.89
N ASP A 671 9.82 2.06 -3.01
CA ASP A 671 10.04 3.04 -1.94
C ASP A 671 8.91 3.00 -0.90
N ALA A 672 9.27 3.14 0.37
CA ALA A 672 8.30 3.20 1.46
C ALA A 672 7.83 4.64 1.75
N GLU A 673 6.57 4.79 2.16
CA GLU A 673 6.01 6.07 2.57
C GLU A 673 5.84 6.12 4.09
N ALA A 674 6.12 7.26 4.73
CA ALA A 674 5.92 7.46 6.15
C ALA A 674 4.75 8.41 6.44
N THR A 675 3.94 8.07 7.45
CA THR A 675 2.83 8.92 7.89
C THR A 675 3.27 10.21 8.60
N HIS A 676 4.53 10.27 9.02
CA HIS A 676 5.17 11.40 9.68
C HIS A 676 6.62 11.51 9.18
N ALA A 677 7.26 12.67 9.36
CA ALA A 677 8.67 12.83 9.01
C ALA A 677 9.52 11.73 9.69
N PRO A 678 10.25 10.90 8.92
CA PRO A 678 11.03 9.80 9.48
C PRO A 678 12.19 10.33 10.33
N ALA A 679 12.53 9.58 11.36
CA ALA A 679 13.69 9.85 12.22
C ALA A 679 14.67 8.68 12.10
N TYR A 680 15.96 9.00 11.99
CA TYR A 680 17.01 8.00 11.84
C TYR A 680 18.01 8.08 13.00
N LEU A 681 18.52 6.92 13.41
CA LEU A 681 19.49 6.75 14.50
C LEU A 681 20.57 5.74 14.06
N ASP A 682 21.69 5.68 14.79
CA ASP A 682 22.81 4.77 14.50
C ASP A 682 22.35 3.35 14.14
N GLY A 683 22.80 2.86 12.99
CA GLY A 683 22.42 1.56 12.41
C GLY A 683 23.13 0.35 13.02
N LYS A 684 22.78 -0.81 12.48
CA LYS A 684 23.45 -2.11 12.65
C LYS A 684 24.21 -2.47 11.37
N VAL A 685 23.65 -2.17 10.22
CA VAL A 685 24.28 -2.24 8.90
C VAL A 685 24.44 -0.80 8.41
N GLY A 686 25.63 -0.45 7.91
CA GLY A 686 25.89 0.94 7.50
C GLY A 686 25.90 1.94 8.66
N ALA A 687 25.42 3.15 8.43
CA ALA A 687 25.50 4.28 9.35
C ALA A 687 24.19 4.56 10.11
N SER A 688 23.02 4.30 9.51
CA SER A 688 21.73 4.70 10.09
C SER A 688 20.59 3.69 9.87
N SER A 689 19.59 3.79 10.75
CA SER A 689 18.43 2.90 10.85
C SER A 689 17.16 3.71 11.14
N LEU A 690 15.99 3.20 10.74
CA LEU A 690 14.71 3.89 10.93
C LEU A 690 14.18 3.72 12.36
N TYR A 691 13.86 4.83 13.03
CA TYR A 691 13.39 4.86 14.41
C TYR A 691 11.85 4.94 14.51
N PHE A 692 11.28 4.05 15.32
CA PHE A 692 9.84 3.98 15.64
C PHE A 692 9.62 4.34 17.12
N ASN A 693 8.78 5.34 17.35
CA ASN A 693 8.60 5.97 18.65
C ASN A 693 7.63 5.23 19.59
N GLY A 694 6.85 4.28 19.09
CA GLY A 694 5.83 3.56 19.85
C GLY A 694 4.54 4.33 20.13
N VAL A 695 4.27 5.42 19.39
CA VAL A 695 3.15 6.33 19.63
C VAL A 695 2.34 6.64 18.38
N ASN A 696 2.98 6.99 17.26
CA ASN A 696 2.26 7.46 16.06
C ASN A 696 2.98 7.28 14.71
N ASN A 697 4.25 6.88 14.66
CA ASN A 697 4.95 6.72 13.39
C ASN A 697 5.05 5.26 12.92
N PHE A 698 4.90 5.07 11.62
CA PHE A 698 5.01 3.81 10.89
C PHE A 698 5.23 4.12 9.41
N ILE A 699 5.60 3.10 8.63
CA ILE A 699 5.70 3.22 7.17
C ILE A 699 4.74 2.24 6.48
N SER A 700 4.29 2.60 5.29
CA SER A 700 3.56 1.75 4.37
C SER A 700 4.44 1.42 3.16
N LEU A 701 4.34 0.18 2.69
CA LEU A 701 4.98 -0.31 1.48
C LEU A 701 3.96 -0.35 0.32
N PRO A 702 4.40 -0.46 -0.94
CA PRO A 702 3.48 -0.63 -2.08
C PRO A 702 2.50 -1.79 -1.89
N ALA A 703 1.26 -1.59 -2.37
CA ALA A 703 0.13 -2.51 -2.21
C ALA A 703 0.34 -3.93 -2.75
N THR A 704 1.31 -4.14 -3.63
CA THR A 704 1.54 -5.42 -4.32
C THR A 704 2.87 -6.07 -3.93
N ILE A 705 3.60 -5.50 -2.95
CA ILE A 705 4.95 -5.97 -2.57
C ILE A 705 4.95 -7.36 -1.90
N ALA A 706 3.78 -7.84 -1.48
CA ALA A 706 3.60 -9.15 -0.88
C ALA A 706 2.85 -10.15 -1.78
N ASP A 707 2.42 -9.74 -2.98
CA ASP A 707 1.67 -10.56 -3.94
C ASP A 707 2.60 -11.55 -4.68
N HIS A 708 3.15 -12.50 -3.93
CA HIS A 708 4.12 -13.47 -4.43
C HIS A 708 3.73 -14.90 -4.02
N ALA A 709 3.97 -15.88 -4.90
CA ALA A 709 3.70 -17.29 -4.61
C ALA A 709 4.58 -17.86 -3.47
N GLN A 710 5.73 -17.23 -3.24
CA GLN A 710 6.64 -17.44 -2.11
C GLN A 710 7.18 -16.06 -1.69
N ILE A 711 7.46 -15.86 -0.42
CA ILE A 711 8.06 -14.60 0.06
C ILE A 711 9.02 -14.85 1.22
N SER A 712 10.13 -14.13 1.25
CA SER A 712 10.97 -14.03 2.45
C SER A 712 11.08 -12.57 2.88
N VAL A 713 10.77 -12.30 4.14
CA VAL A 713 10.93 -10.97 4.77
C VAL A 713 12.03 -11.07 5.81
N ALA A 714 13.12 -10.32 5.62
CA ALA A 714 14.29 -10.32 6.50
C ALA A 714 14.62 -8.89 6.96
N CYS A 715 15.00 -8.71 8.22
CA CYS A 715 15.42 -7.41 8.75
C CYS A 715 16.21 -7.52 10.05
N TRP A 716 17.01 -6.49 10.33
CA TRP A 716 17.55 -6.23 11.65
C TRP A 716 16.53 -5.46 12.51
N VAL A 717 16.35 -5.92 13.75
CA VAL A 717 15.33 -5.40 14.68
C VAL A 717 15.99 -5.02 16.01
N TYR A 718 15.79 -3.78 16.45
CA TYR A 718 16.17 -3.30 17.79
C TYR A 718 14.91 -2.96 18.58
N TRP A 719 14.35 -3.95 19.28
CA TRP A 719 13.11 -3.74 20.03
C TRP A 719 13.38 -3.04 21.38
N SER A 720 12.74 -1.92 21.65
CA SER A 720 12.94 -1.16 22.90
C SER A 720 11.94 -1.50 24.00
N GLY A 721 11.13 -2.55 23.82
CA GLY A 721 10.03 -2.93 24.70
C GLY A 721 8.78 -2.08 24.49
N GLY A 722 7.62 -2.66 24.82
CA GLY A 722 6.30 -2.02 24.65
C GLY A 722 5.17 -2.87 25.21
N SER A 723 3.95 -2.68 24.71
CA SER A 723 2.86 -3.63 24.93
C SER A 723 3.12 -4.95 24.20
N ASP A 724 2.49 -6.02 24.66
CA ASP A 724 2.28 -7.18 23.78
C ASP A 724 1.48 -6.75 22.54
N ASP A 725 1.59 -7.52 21.46
CA ASP A 725 0.87 -7.33 20.20
C ASP A 725 1.24 -6.06 19.40
N GLN A 726 2.49 -5.59 19.57
CA GLN A 726 3.17 -4.73 18.58
C GLN A 726 3.40 -5.49 17.26
N ARG A 727 3.71 -4.76 16.17
CA ARG A 727 4.05 -5.34 14.86
C ARG A 727 5.39 -4.80 14.38
N ILE A 728 6.31 -5.69 14.05
CA ILE A 728 7.46 -5.34 13.21
C ILE A 728 6.91 -5.05 11.80
N PHE A 729 6.11 -5.97 11.25
CA PHE A 729 5.30 -5.76 10.06
C PHE A 729 3.94 -6.48 10.17
N GLU A 730 2.95 -6.01 9.41
CA GLU A 730 1.62 -6.61 9.19
C GLU A 730 1.16 -6.28 7.77
N PHE A 731 1.00 -7.32 6.94
CA PHE A 731 0.66 -7.26 5.51
C PHE A 731 -0.67 -8.00 5.27
N GLY A 732 -1.54 -7.47 4.40
CA GLY A 732 -2.87 -8.05 4.10
C GLY A 732 -4.01 -7.04 4.23
N ASP A 733 -5.26 -7.43 3.97
CA ASP A 733 -6.41 -6.50 3.84
C ASP A 733 -7.40 -6.53 5.01
N ASP A 734 -7.64 -7.69 5.63
CA ASP A 734 -8.52 -7.80 6.79
C ASP A 734 -7.94 -8.74 7.89
N VAL A 735 -8.77 -9.19 8.83
CA VAL A 735 -8.33 -10.10 9.91
C VAL A 735 -8.20 -11.55 9.46
N GLU A 736 -8.85 -11.95 8.36
CA GLU A 736 -8.92 -13.32 7.83
C GLU A 736 -7.98 -13.54 6.63
N SER A 737 -7.40 -12.47 6.09
CA SER A 737 -6.45 -12.42 4.97
C SER A 737 -5.27 -11.50 5.31
N ARG A 738 -4.28 -12.03 6.04
CA ARG A 738 -3.07 -11.29 6.49
C ARG A 738 -1.90 -12.18 6.91
N PHE A 739 -0.72 -11.60 7.04
CA PHE A 739 0.37 -12.16 7.83
C PHE A 739 1.19 -11.08 8.55
N TYR A 740 1.74 -11.43 9.72
CA TYR A 740 2.40 -10.46 10.58
C TYR A 740 3.46 -11.05 11.52
N LEU A 741 4.42 -10.21 11.93
CA LEU A 741 5.46 -10.55 12.90
C LEU A 741 5.39 -9.62 14.12
N SER A 742 5.24 -10.20 15.31
CA SER A 742 5.15 -9.48 16.60
C SER A 742 6.36 -9.79 17.50
N PRO A 743 7.06 -8.78 18.05
CA PRO A 743 8.25 -8.99 18.88
C PRO A 743 7.95 -9.62 20.25
N SER A 744 6.70 -9.48 20.72
CA SER A 744 6.16 -10.13 21.92
C SER A 744 4.64 -10.28 21.79
N ALA A 745 4.16 -11.51 21.94
CA ALA A 745 2.76 -11.83 22.05
C ALA A 745 2.46 -12.53 23.38
N ALA A 746 1.31 -12.18 23.97
CA ALA A 746 0.91 -12.64 25.30
C ALA A 746 1.00 -14.17 25.42
N GLY A 747 1.90 -14.62 26.32
CA GLY A 747 2.10 -16.03 26.65
C GLY A 747 2.98 -16.86 25.71
N SER A 748 3.54 -16.31 24.62
CA SER A 748 4.38 -17.10 23.69
C SER A 748 5.66 -16.45 23.15
N GLY A 749 5.96 -15.19 23.46
CA GLY A 749 7.20 -14.53 23.01
C GLY A 749 7.12 -13.98 21.59
N LEU A 750 8.22 -14.06 20.83
CA LEU A 750 8.25 -13.68 19.40
C LEU A 750 7.24 -14.55 18.65
N ARG A 751 6.34 -13.94 17.88
CA ARG A 751 5.29 -14.66 17.16
C ARG A 751 5.16 -14.18 15.72
N PHE A 752 5.17 -15.13 14.78
CA PHE A 752 4.69 -14.93 13.43
C PHE A 752 3.32 -15.61 13.27
N VAL A 753 2.40 -14.98 12.53
CA VAL A 753 1.10 -15.54 12.17
C VAL A 753 0.84 -15.27 10.69
N ILE A 754 0.29 -16.26 9.98
CA ILE A 754 -0.36 -16.10 8.67
C ILE A 754 -1.77 -16.68 8.73
N GLU A 755 -2.75 -15.88 8.34
CA GLU A 755 -4.18 -16.18 8.29
C GLU A 755 -4.68 -15.95 6.86
N ASN A 756 -5.31 -16.97 6.27
CA ASN A 756 -5.98 -16.84 4.97
C ASN A 756 -7.17 -17.81 4.89
N ALA A 757 -8.36 -17.29 4.56
CA ALA A 757 -9.57 -18.07 4.29
C ALA A 757 -9.90 -19.12 5.38
N GLY A 758 -9.80 -18.71 6.65
CA GLY A 758 -10.05 -19.57 7.81
C GLY A 758 -8.99 -20.63 8.09
N LYS A 759 -7.81 -20.56 7.45
CA LYS A 759 -6.61 -21.33 7.80
C LYS A 759 -5.60 -20.42 8.49
N GLU A 760 -4.94 -20.95 9.52
CA GLU A 760 -3.90 -20.24 10.26
C GLU A 760 -2.64 -21.11 10.33
N ALA A 761 -1.46 -20.48 10.23
CA ALA A 761 -0.21 -21.04 10.72
C ALA A 761 0.47 -20.02 11.63
N GLN A 762 0.86 -20.47 12.82
CA GLN A 762 1.55 -19.68 13.83
C GLN A 762 2.94 -20.28 14.10
N LEU A 763 3.96 -19.43 14.15
CA LEU A 763 5.33 -19.78 14.55
C LEU A 763 5.71 -19.00 15.81
N ASN A 764 6.45 -19.61 16.73
CA ASN A 764 6.81 -19.02 18.02
C ASN A 764 8.29 -19.19 18.35
N ALA A 765 8.85 -18.20 19.02
CA ALA A 765 10.15 -18.30 19.68
C ALA A 765 10.18 -17.48 20.97
N THR A 766 11.29 -17.55 21.71
CA THR A 766 11.51 -16.69 22.88
C THR A 766 11.31 -15.21 22.51
N ALA A 767 10.74 -14.42 23.43
CA ALA A 767 10.61 -12.96 23.25
C ALA A 767 11.98 -12.33 22.95
N LEU A 768 11.99 -11.28 22.13
CA LEU A 768 13.22 -10.57 21.78
C LEU A 768 13.87 -9.93 23.02
N ASP A 769 15.20 -9.93 23.09
CA ASP A 769 15.94 -9.14 24.06
C ASP A 769 15.67 -7.64 23.82
N THR A 770 15.15 -6.94 24.83
CA THR A 770 14.99 -5.49 24.73
C THR A 770 16.34 -4.78 24.63
N ASN A 771 16.42 -3.78 23.77
CA ASN A 771 17.59 -2.92 23.54
C ASN A 771 18.81 -3.67 22.98
N ARG A 772 18.58 -4.71 22.17
CA ARG A 772 19.59 -5.46 21.43
C ARG A 772 19.19 -5.58 19.95
N TRP A 773 20.17 -5.50 19.05
CA TRP A 773 19.97 -5.83 17.64
C TRP A 773 19.86 -7.35 17.47
N THR A 774 18.80 -7.80 16.83
CA THR A 774 18.53 -9.21 16.49
C THR A 774 18.14 -9.27 15.02
N HIS A 775 18.69 -10.21 14.24
CA HIS A 775 18.26 -10.41 12.86
C HIS A 775 17.08 -11.38 12.83
N LEU A 776 16.01 -11.03 12.13
CA LEU A 776 14.82 -11.86 11.98
C LEU A 776 14.57 -12.13 10.50
N ALA A 777 14.21 -13.37 10.17
CA ALA A 777 13.67 -13.68 8.85
C ALA A 777 12.45 -14.60 8.97
N VAL A 778 11.42 -14.29 8.20
CA VAL A 778 10.26 -15.15 7.94
C VAL A 778 10.36 -15.62 6.51
N VAL A 779 10.33 -16.94 6.29
CA VAL A 779 10.38 -17.56 4.96
C VAL A 779 9.08 -18.32 4.75
N LEU A 780 8.32 -17.93 3.73
CA LEU A 780 7.07 -18.57 3.32
C LEU A 780 7.30 -19.23 1.96
N GLY A 781 7.59 -20.53 1.98
CA GLY A 781 7.71 -21.36 0.78
C GLY A 781 6.40 -22.10 0.46
N GLU A 782 6.40 -22.79 -0.68
CA GLU A 782 5.24 -23.57 -1.18
C GLU A 782 4.61 -24.54 -0.17
N THR A 783 5.39 -25.05 0.80
CA THR A 783 4.96 -26.14 1.70
C THR A 783 5.11 -25.86 3.18
N LYS A 784 6.03 -24.96 3.59
CA LYS A 784 6.21 -24.54 4.99
C LYS A 784 6.41 -23.04 5.15
N ALA A 785 5.97 -22.53 6.29
CA ALA A 785 6.41 -21.26 6.86
C ALA A 785 7.54 -21.54 7.88
N GLN A 786 8.58 -20.73 7.89
CA GLN A 786 9.76 -20.90 8.76
C GLN A 786 10.16 -19.57 9.38
N LEU A 787 10.56 -19.59 10.66
CA LEU A 787 11.02 -18.42 11.41
C LEU A 787 12.49 -18.60 11.80
N TYR A 788 13.28 -17.58 11.55
CA TYR A 788 14.71 -17.53 11.85
C TYR A 788 15.05 -16.35 12.76
N VAL A 789 15.96 -16.58 13.71
CA VAL A 789 16.50 -15.60 14.65
C VAL A 789 18.02 -15.71 14.62
N ASP A 790 18.72 -14.59 14.39
CA ASP A 790 20.19 -14.52 14.23
C ASP A 790 20.72 -15.63 13.29
N GLY A 791 20.09 -15.76 12.12
CA GLY A 791 20.43 -16.74 11.07
C GLY A 791 20.00 -18.20 11.35
N SER A 792 19.57 -18.53 12.57
CA SER A 792 19.20 -19.89 12.97
C SER A 792 17.69 -20.09 12.91
N MET A 793 17.23 -21.20 12.33
CA MET A 793 15.79 -21.56 12.33
C MET A 793 15.34 -21.91 13.76
N VAL A 794 14.28 -21.25 14.23
CA VAL A 794 13.72 -21.44 15.58
C VAL A 794 12.38 -22.18 15.59
N ASP A 795 11.61 -22.12 14.49
CA ASP A 795 10.33 -22.83 14.35
C ASP A 795 9.97 -23.05 12.86
N GLU A 796 9.18 -24.09 12.57
CA GLU A 796 8.60 -24.35 11.23
C GLU A 796 7.14 -24.83 11.32
N SER A 797 6.31 -24.46 10.35
CA SER A 797 4.93 -24.91 10.30
C SER A 797 4.83 -26.33 9.74
N SER A 798 3.84 -27.09 10.24
CA SER A 798 3.51 -28.41 9.68
C SER A 798 2.81 -28.34 8.31
N SER A 799 2.38 -27.14 7.89
CA SER A 799 1.79 -26.82 6.58
C SER A 799 1.82 -25.32 6.30
N THR A 800 2.05 -24.90 5.05
CA THR A 800 1.86 -23.52 4.59
C THR A 800 0.38 -23.14 4.46
N VAL A 801 0.07 -21.89 4.82
CA VAL A 801 -1.14 -21.17 4.40
C VAL A 801 -0.81 -20.47 3.08
N SER A 802 -1.64 -20.68 2.05
CA SER A 802 -1.40 -20.12 0.70
C SER A 802 -1.31 -18.59 0.73
N LEU A 803 -0.31 -18.02 0.05
CA LEU A 803 -0.21 -16.59 -0.21
C LEU A 803 -1.14 -16.14 -1.35
N ALA A 804 -1.53 -17.06 -2.25
CA ALA A 804 -2.20 -16.72 -3.51
C ALA A 804 -3.58 -16.04 -3.38
N ASP A 805 -4.18 -16.06 -2.19
CA ASP A 805 -5.45 -15.39 -1.89
C ASP A 805 -5.32 -14.30 -0.80
N ILE A 806 -4.10 -14.01 -0.31
CA ILE A 806 -3.87 -12.88 0.60
C ILE A 806 -3.82 -11.61 -0.24
N SER A 807 -4.93 -10.88 -0.28
CA SER A 807 -4.96 -9.52 -0.83
C SER A 807 -4.10 -8.63 0.07
N SER A 808 -3.03 -8.04 -0.48
CA SER A 808 -1.99 -7.34 0.30
C SER A 808 -2.01 -5.81 0.16
N ASN A 809 -3.16 -5.20 -0.15
CA ASN A 809 -3.27 -3.77 -0.40
C ASN A 809 -2.81 -2.86 0.75
N LEU A 810 -2.80 -3.38 1.98
CA LEU A 810 -2.28 -2.68 3.17
C LEU A 810 -1.04 -3.37 3.74
N ASN A 811 0.14 -2.94 3.30
CA ASN A 811 1.45 -3.45 3.75
C ASN A 811 2.10 -2.48 4.75
N LEU A 812 1.96 -2.74 6.05
CA LEU A 812 2.42 -1.84 7.11
C LEU A 812 3.67 -2.38 7.84
N VAL A 813 4.61 -1.48 8.14
CA VAL A 813 5.79 -1.76 8.97
C VAL A 813 5.77 -0.82 10.18
N GLY A 814 5.76 -1.41 11.38
CA GLY A 814 5.70 -0.69 12.66
C GLY A 814 4.29 -0.42 13.23
N LYS A 815 3.21 -0.94 12.64
CA LYS A 815 1.81 -0.71 13.07
C LYS A 815 0.99 -1.99 13.12
N ASN A 816 0.20 -2.17 14.18
CA ASN A 816 -0.94 -3.08 14.23
C ASN A 816 -2.20 -2.30 13.81
N ARG A 817 -2.84 -2.60 12.68
CA ARG A 817 -3.98 -1.78 12.24
C ARG A 817 -5.21 -1.93 13.14
N PHE A 818 -5.50 -3.14 13.59
CA PHE A 818 -6.68 -3.49 14.42
C PHE A 818 -6.57 -3.05 15.89
N ASN A 819 -5.47 -2.42 16.26
CA ASN A 819 -5.26 -1.79 17.55
C ASN A 819 -4.67 -0.39 17.34
N SER A 820 -5.52 0.63 17.35
CA SER A 820 -5.16 2.02 17.10
C SER A 820 -4.02 2.55 17.99
N TRP A 821 -3.81 1.95 19.18
CA TRP A 821 -2.75 2.33 20.12
C TRP A 821 -1.47 1.49 20.01
N SER A 822 -1.48 0.39 19.26
CA SER A 822 -0.30 -0.47 19.10
C SER A 822 0.56 -0.01 17.92
N PHE A 823 1.72 0.56 18.26
CA PHE A 823 2.80 0.95 17.37
C PHE A 823 4.10 0.31 17.87
N TYR A 824 4.98 -0.08 16.95
CA TYR A 824 6.30 -0.60 17.29
C TYR A 824 7.17 0.48 17.95
N ARG A 825 7.99 0.07 18.92
CA ARG A 825 8.89 0.94 19.64
C ARG A 825 10.30 0.37 19.58
N GLY A 826 11.19 1.02 18.84
CA GLY A 826 12.50 0.48 18.53
C GLY A 826 13.12 1.07 17.27
N ARG A 827 14.02 0.32 16.64
CA ARG A 827 14.57 0.61 15.31
C ARG A 827 14.44 -0.61 14.40
N LEU A 828 14.40 -0.36 13.10
CA LEU A 828 14.56 -1.38 12.05
C LEU A 828 15.69 -0.96 11.12
N ASP A 829 16.42 -1.94 10.61
CA ASP A 829 17.55 -1.77 9.70
C ASP A 829 17.58 -2.90 8.66
N ASP A 830 18.15 -2.64 7.47
CA ASP A 830 18.28 -3.57 6.35
C ASP A 830 17.01 -4.42 6.09
N PHE A 831 15.87 -3.76 5.86
CA PHE A 831 14.59 -4.45 5.67
C PHE A 831 14.41 -4.88 4.22
N GLN A 832 14.44 -6.19 4.00
CA GLN A 832 14.44 -6.83 2.68
C GLN A 832 13.19 -7.69 2.46
N ILE A 833 12.65 -7.64 1.24
CA ILE A 833 11.64 -8.60 0.75
C ILE A 833 12.20 -9.29 -0.49
N HIS A 834 12.13 -10.62 -0.50
CA HIS A 834 12.50 -11.49 -1.62
C HIS A 834 11.25 -12.22 -2.14
N ASN A 835 11.08 -12.33 -3.46
CA ASN A 835 9.92 -13.00 -4.08
C ASN A 835 10.04 -14.55 -4.13
N PHE A 836 10.91 -15.11 -3.30
CA PHE A 836 11.24 -16.52 -3.24
C PHE A 836 11.57 -16.94 -1.80
N ALA A 837 11.52 -18.24 -1.53
CA ALA A 837 11.93 -18.79 -0.25
C ALA A 837 13.48 -18.87 -0.15
N LEU A 838 14.07 -18.06 0.74
CA LEU A 838 15.51 -18.10 1.04
C LEU A 838 15.88 -19.44 1.70
N SER A 839 16.97 -20.07 1.25
CA SER A 839 17.57 -21.19 1.97
C SER A 839 18.22 -20.72 3.29
N ALA A 840 18.47 -21.67 4.21
CA ALA A 840 19.13 -21.34 5.48
C ALA A 840 20.51 -20.65 5.31
N ASN A 841 21.25 -20.97 4.24
CA ASN A 841 22.52 -20.31 3.93
C ASN A 841 22.33 -18.87 3.44
N GLU A 842 21.26 -18.61 2.67
CA GLU A 842 20.92 -17.26 2.19
C GLU A 842 20.37 -16.40 3.33
N VAL A 843 19.57 -16.97 4.24
CA VAL A 843 19.14 -16.29 5.48
C VAL A 843 20.35 -15.93 6.35
N ALA A 844 21.34 -16.84 6.49
CA ALA A 844 22.59 -16.53 7.19
C ALA A 844 23.40 -15.44 6.45
N ALA A 845 23.44 -15.45 5.11
CA ALA A 845 24.13 -14.43 4.33
C ALA A 845 23.49 -13.04 4.48
N VAL A 846 22.15 -12.94 4.41
CA VAL A 846 21.39 -11.69 4.65
C VAL A 846 21.57 -11.20 6.09
N ALA A 847 21.67 -12.11 7.06
CA ALA A 847 22.01 -11.76 8.44
C ALA A 847 23.46 -11.23 8.61
N GLY A 848 24.26 -11.13 7.54
CA GLY A 848 25.69 -10.81 7.62
C GLY A 848 26.53 -11.92 8.29
N LEU A 849 25.96 -13.10 8.47
CA LEU A 849 26.58 -14.28 9.09
C LEU A 849 27.17 -15.19 8.01
N VAL A 850 27.99 -14.61 7.13
CA VAL A 850 28.72 -15.36 6.11
C VAL A 850 30.02 -15.91 6.71
N SER A 851 30.19 -17.23 6.73
CA SER A 851 31.50 -17.84 6.97
C SER A 851 32.49 -17.39 5.88
N PRO A 852 33.79 -17.25 6.17
CA PRO A 852 34.74 -16.73 5.18
C PRO A 852 34.91 -17.69 3.98
N PRO A 853 35.32 -17.19 2.80
CA PRO A 853 35.74 -18.03 1.69
C PRO A 853 36.84 -19.04 2.06
N VAL A 854 36.93 -20.13 1.31
CA VAL A 854 38.05 -21.08 1.44
C VAL A 854 39.36 -20.37 1.11
N PRO A 855 40.42 -20.49 1.94
CA PRO A 855 41.72 -19.88 1.63
C PRO A 855 42.33 -20.40 0.33
N THR A 856 42.86 -19.49 -0.48
CA THR A 856 43.59 -19.79 -1.72
C THR A 856 45.08 -19.48 -1.58
N GLY A 857 45.88 -19.93 -2.57
CA GLY A 857 47.29 -19.55 -2.65
C GLY A 857 48.19 -20.14 -1.57
N LEU A 858 47.80 -21.25 -0.91
CA LEU A 858 48.61 -21.88 0.12
C LEU A 858 49.95 -22.37 -0.45
N ALA A 859 51.02 -21.64 -0.14
CA ALA A 859 52.38 -21.93 -0.50
C ALA A 859 53.22 -22.23 0.75
N THR A 860 54.19 -23.13 0.61
CA THR A 860 55.10 -23.53 1.68
C THR A 860 56.55 -23.30 1.23
N THR A 861 57.34 -22.62 2.06
CA THR A 861 58.77 -22.34 1.81
C THR A 861 59.59 -22.92 2.96
N VAL A 862 60.61 -23.72 2.64
CA VAL A 862 61.58 -24.22 3.62
C VAL A 862 62.61 -23.12 3.90
N MET A 863 62.89 -22.87 5.19
CA MET A 863 63.95 -21.97 5.64
C MET A 863 64.73 -22.65 6.76
N ASP A 864 65.95 -23.10 6.45
CA ASP A 864 66.75 -23.97 7.31
C ASP A 864 65.95 -25.22 7.78
N ASP A 865 65.70 -25.37 9.08
CA ASP A 865 64.89 -26.46 9.65
C ASP A 865 63.39 -26.13 9.76
N GLU A 866 62.95 -24.89 9.47
CA GLU A 866 61.56 -24.43 9.64
C GLU A 866 60.78 -24.41 8.31
N ILE A 867 59.46 -24.61 8.37
CA ILE A 867 58.57 -24.49 7.21
C ILE A 867 57.67 -23.27 7.38
N VAL A 868 57.82 -22.29 6.50
CA VAL A 868 56.98 -21.09 6.44
C VAL A 868 55.82 -21.34 5.49
N LEU A 869 54.60 -21.25 6.00
CA LEU A 869 53.36 -21.31 5.24
C LEU A 869 52.82 -19.89 5.03
N SER A 870 52.35 -19.60 3.82
CA SER A 870 51.66 -18.36 3.48
C SER A 870 50.49 -18.63 2.55
N TRP A 871 49.39 -17.91 2.71
CA TRP A 871 48.22 -17.99 1.84
C TRP A 871 47.63 -16.60 1.57
N ASP A 872 46.65 -16.51 0.67
CA ASP A 872 45.97 -15.24 0.39
C ASP A 872 45.14 -14.80 1.61
N SER A 873 45.13 -13.49 1.90
CA SER A 873 44.29 -12.94 2.97
C SER A 873 42.81 -13.06 2.60
N VAL A 874 42.06 -13.85 3.36
CA VAL A 874 40.64 -14.14 3.12
C VAL A 874 39.75 -12.99 3.61
N PRO A 875 38.93 -12.37 2.74
CA PRO A 875 37.99 -11.34 3.14
C PRO A 875 36.98 -11.86 4.19
N GLY A 876 36.76 -11.07 5.24
CA GLY A 876 35.81 -11.40 6.30
C GLY A 876 36.27 -12.45 7.33
N ALA A 877 37.49 -12.98 7.21
CA ALA A 877 38.09 -13.85 8.23
C ALA A 877 38.63 -13.03 9.41
N THR A 878 38.37 -13.48 10.64
CA THR A 878 39.00 -12.96 11.87
C THR A 878 40.07 -13.90 12.42
N ALA A 879 40.09 -15.16 11.98
CA ALA A 879 41.01 -16.20 12.43
C ALA A 879 41.25 -17.28 11.34
N TYR A 880 42.41 -17.93 11.38
CA TYR A 880 42.73 -19.13 10.58
C TYR A 880 43.11 -20.33 11.47
N ALA A 881 42.96 -21.53 10.91
CA ALA A 881 43.43 -22.79 11.51
C ALA A 881 44.23 -23.62 10.49
N VAL A 882 45.43 -24.06 10.88
CA VAL A 882 46.38 -24.82 10.05
C VAL A 882 46.49 -26.25 10.56
N ARG A 883 46.46 -27.22 9.64
CA ARG A 883 46.70 -28.65 9.94
C ARG A 883 47.86 -29.20 9.11
N ARG A 884 48.50 -30.25 9.62
CA ARG A 884 49.63 -30.96 9.00
C ARG A 884 49.40 -32.48 8.94
N SER A 885 49.90 -33.15 7.91
CA SER A 885 50.06 -34.60 7.84
C SER A 885 51.41 -35.00 7.24
N GLU A 886 51.80 -36.25 7.41
CA GLU A 886 52.93 -36.90 6.72
C GLU A 886 52.48 -37.59 5.41
N SER A 887 51.18 -37.53 5.09
CA SER A 887 50.55 -38.11 3.90
C SER A 887 49.65 -37.07 3.21
N SER A 888 49.59 -37.10 1.88
CA SER A 888 48.68 -36.22 1.10
C SER A 888 47.21 -36.44 1.46
N ASP A 889 46.87 -37.67 1.85
CA ASP A 889 45.50 -38.12 2.09
C ASP A 889 45.15 -38.08 3.59
N GLY A 890 46.06 -37.55 4.42
CA GLY A 890 45.92 -37.51 5.87
C GLY A 890 46.30 -38.83 6.58
N PRO A 891 45.97 -38.97 7.88
CA PRO A 891 45.19 -38.04 8.68
C PRO A 891 45.92 -36.74 9.00
N PHE A 892 45.20 -35.61 8.97
CA PHE A 892 45.73 -34.29 9.32
C PHE A 892 45.52 -33.99 10.81
N VAL A 893 46.55 -33.43 11.45
CA VAL A 893 46.59 -33.02 12.86
C VAL A 893 46.65 -31.50 12.93
N ALA A 894 45.90 -30.87 13.84
CA ALA A 894 45.93 -29.42 14.00
C ALA A 894 47.27 -28.96 14.59
N LEU A 895 47.91 -27.98 13.94
CA LEU A 895 49.09 -27.30 14.46
C LEU A 895 48.73 -25.99 15.17
N ALA A 896 47.81 -25.23 14.59
CA ALA A 896 47.42 -23.92 15.10
C ALA A 896 45.96 -23.57 14.78
N SER A 897 45.39 -22.70 15.62
CA SER A 897 44.03 -22.16 15.51
C SER A 897 44.01 -20.74 16.03
N ASN A 898 43.06 -19.92 15.59
CA ASN A 898 42.93 -18.50 15.96
C ASN A 898 44.12 -17.64 15.51
N LEU A 899 44.77 -18.00 14.39
CA LEU A 899 45.82 -17.19 13.77
C LEU A 899 45.20 -15.95 13.12
N SER A 900 45.70 -14.75 13.43
CA SER A 900 45.19 -13.48 12.86
C SER A 900 45.92 -13.00 11.60
N SER A 901 46.93 -13.75 11.15
CA SER A 901 47.78 -13.44 9.99
C SER A 901 47.71 -14.58 8.98
N PRO A 902 47.73 -14.32 7.65
CA PRO A 902 47.72 -15.37 6.62
C PRO A 902 49.10 -16.01 6.41
N VAL A 903 49.86 -16.16 7.49
CA VAL A 903 51.21 -16.71 7.54
C VAL A 903 51.36 -17.51 8.84
N PHE A 904 51.94 -18.70 8.76
CA PHE A 904 52.27 -19.55 9.91
C PHE A 904 53.68 -20.14 9.72
N VAL A 905 54.43 -20.30 10.79
CA VAL A 905 55.74 -20.95 10.76
C VAL A 905 55.64 -22.23 11.58
N ASP A 906 55.81 -23.36 10.92
CA ASP A 906 55.91 -24.67 11.56
C ASP A 906 57.38 -24.91 11.96
N THR A 907 57.60 -24.97 13.27
CA THR A 907 58.89 -25.22 13.91
C THR A 907 58.96 -26.60 14.58
N GLU A 908 57.87 -27.39 14.53
CA GLU A 908 57.79 -28.75 15.08
C GLU A 908 58.08 -29.80 13.99
N THR A 909 59.10 -29.50 13.19
CA THR A 909 59.50 -30.16 11.94
C THR A 909 60.69 -31.11 12.13
N SER A 910 60.98 -31.52 13.36
CA SER A 910 62.18 -32.29 13.72
C SER A 910 62.19 -33.69 13.09
N GLY A 911 62.91 -33.82 11.98
CA GLY A 911 63.09 -35.05 11.22
C GLY A 911 63.02 -34.77 9.73
N LYS A 912 64.00 -35.24 8.96
CA LYS A 912 64.05 -35.02 7.51
C LYS A 912 62.96 -35.83 6.81
N THR A 913 61.78 -35.22 6.66
CA THR A 913 60.60 -35.83 6.05
C THR A 913 59.83 -34.81 5.22
N LYS A 914 58.77 -35.29 4.55
CA LYS A 914 57.86 -34.50 3.73
C LYS A 914 56.55 -34.29 4.48
N PHE A 915 56.14 -33.03 4.60
CA PHE A 915 54.91 -32.64 5.28
C PHE A 915 53.90 -32.02 4.31
N TYR A 916 52.62 -32.33 4.55
CA TYR A 916 51.47 -31.84 3.81
C TYR A 916 50.63 -30.94 4.72
N TYR A 917 50.11 -29.84 4.19
CA TYR A 917 49.44 -28.81 4.96
C TYR A 917 48.16 -28.33 4.28
N GLU A 918 47.19 -27.92 5.10
CA GLU A 918 45.93 -27.33 4.69
C GLU A 918 45.54 -26.23 5.70
N VAL A 919 44.77 -25.24 5.25
CA VAL A 919 44.32 -24.12 6.09
C VAL A 919 42.83 -23.81 5.88
N ALA A 920 42.13 -23.48 6.95
CA ALA A 920 40.77 -22.96 6.91
C ALA A 920 40.71 -21.55 7.53
N ALA A 921 39.80 -20.72 7.03
CA ALA A 921 39.47 -19.41 7.58
C ALA A 921 38.23 -19.50 8.48
N SER A 922 38.08 -18.56 9.40
CA SER A 922 36.97 -18.52 10.35
C SER A 922 36.65 -17.08 10.78
N ASN A 923 35.40 -16.86 11.16
CA ASN A 923 34.91 -15.66 11.80
C ASN A 923 33.77 -16.00 12.79
N ASP A 924 33.14 -14.97 13.36
CA ASP A 924 32.05 -15.15 14.33
C ASP A 924 30.81 -15.90 13.76
N ALA A 925 30.72 -16.03 12.43
CA ALA A 925 29.65 -16.76 11.75
C ALA A 925 29.99 -18.23 11.41
N GLY A 926 31.25 -18.65 11.54
CA GLY A 926 31.67 -20.04 11.31
C GLY A 926 33.05 -20.19 10.66
N SER A 927 33.33 -21.39 10.17
CA SER A 927 34.59 -21.75 9.51
C SER A 927 34.36 -22.19 8.06
N SER A 928 35.30 -21.86 7.18
CA SER A 928 35.35 -22.33 5.80
C SER A 928 35.64 -23.84 5.73
N LEU A 929 35.53 -24.40 4.51
CA LEU A 929 36.27 -25.63 4.19
C LEU A 929 37.78 -25.35 4.19
N TYR A 930 38.58 -26.42 4.25
CA TYR A 930 40.03 -26.33 4.12
C TYR A 930 40.45 -26.09 2.66
N SER A 931 41.59 -25.42 2.49
CA SER A 931 42.26 -25.18 1.20
C SER A 931 42.65 -26.48 0.50
N ASP A 932 43.04 -26.38 -0.77
CA ASP A 932 43.87 -27.41 -1.40
C ASP A 932 45.14 -27.67 -0.58
N VAL A 933 45.64 -28.91 -0.62
CA VAL A 933 46.80 -29.36 0.14
C VAL A 933 48.09 -28.89 -0.51
N SER A 934 48.96 -28.23 0.27
CA SER A 934 50.31 -27.82 -0.12
C SER A 934 51.36 -28.68 0.60
N PHE A 935 52.60 -28.76 0.11
CA PHE A 935 53.62 -29.62 0.72
C PHE A 935 55.03 -29.02 0.73
N ALA A 936 55.78 -29.31 1.79
CA ALA A 936 57.20 -29.00 1.92
C ALA A 936 58.02 -30.24 2.30
N SER A 937 59.31 -30.22 1.96
CA SER A 937 60.24 -31.33 2.17
C SER A 937 61.53 -30.81 2.78
N LEU A 938 61.94 -31.34 3.94
CA LEU A 938 63.23 -31.01 4.58
C LEU A 938 64.38 -31.92 4.10
N LEU A 939 64.14 -32.68 3.03
CA LEU A 939 65.14 -33.55 2.41
C LEU A 939 65.94 -32.77 1.38
N SER A 940 67.27 -32.96 1.36
CA SER A 940 68.07 -32.52 0.22
C SER A 940 67.75 -33.38 -1.03
N PHE A 941 68.02 -32.87 -2.24
CA PHE A 941 67.80 -33.62 -3.50
C PHE A 941 68.41 -35.03 -3.50
N ALA A 942 69.59 -35.18 -2.87
CA ALA A 942 70.24 -36.47 -2.70
C ALA A 942 69.46 -37.42 -1.77
N GLU A 943 68.86 -36.89 -0.71
CA GLU A 943 68.08 -37.66 0.26
C GLU A 943 66.68 -37.99 -0.27
N GLU A 944 66.03 -37.10 -1.01
CA GLU A 944 64.77 -37.39 -1.73
C GLU A 944 64.95 -38.51 -2.75
N TRP A 945 66.04 -38.47 -3.52
CA TRP A 945 66.34 -39.51 -4.49
C TRP A 945 66.64 -40.86 -3.82
N ARG A 946 67.41 -40.88 -2.73
CA ARG A 946 67.64 -42.13 -1.99
C ARG A 946 66.36 -42.65 -1.34
N GLU A 947 65.50 -41.80 -0.80
CA GLU A 947 64.23 -42.22 -0.22
C GLU A 947 63.31 -42.83 -1.29
N LEU A 948 63.18 -42.16 -2.44
CA LEU A 948 62.40 -42.66 -3.59
C LEU A 948 62.86 -44.03 -4.09
N HIS A 949 64.17 -44.23 -4.25
CA HIS A 949 64.70 -45.45 -4.84
C HIS A 949 65.00 -46.56 -3.82
N PHE A 950 65.32 -46.23 -2.56
CA PHE A 950 65.78 -47.18 -1.54
C PHE A 950 64.95 -47.22 -0.24
N GLY A 951 64.12 -46.21 0.05
CA GLY A 951 63.39 -46.09 1.32
C GLY A 951 64.30 -45.77 2.51
N VAL A 952 65.43 -45.10 2.24
CA VAL A 952 66.37 -44.55 3.22
C VAL A 952 66.96 -43.25 2.69
N THR A 953 67.32 -42.33 3.59
CA THR A 953 67.96 -41.04 3.23
C THR A 953 69.49 -41.08 3.36
N GLU A 954 70.00 -42.01 4.16
CA GLU A 954 71.43 -42.16 4.49
C GLU A 954 72.29 -42.52 3.25
N ASN A 955 73.45 -41.87 3.13
CA ASN A 955 74.43 -42.16 2.07
C ASN A 955 75.27 -43.41 2.42
N ALA A 956 74.64 -44.58 2.44
CA ALA A 956 75.25 -45.82 2.92
C ALA A 956 74.69 -47.09 2.24
N GLY A 957 75.47 -48.16 2.26
CA GLY A 957 75.08 -49.46 1.71
C GLY A 957 74.77 -49.39 0.21
N GLU A 958 73.71 -50.07 -0.22
CA GLU A 958 73.24 -50.03 -1.62
C GLU A 958 72.75 -48.63 -2.06
N ALA A 959 72.51 -47.70 -1.13
CA ALA A 959 72.11 -46.31 -1.42
C ALA A 959 73.31 -45.32 -1.42
N ALA A 960 74.53 -45.79 -1.20
CA ALA A 960 75.73 -44.95 -1.22
C ALA A 960 76.00 -44.41 -2.64
N ASP A 961 76.47 -43.17 -2.75
CA ASP A 961 76.72 -42.49 -4.04
C ASP A 961 77.70 -43.25 -4.96
N ASP A 962 78.59 -44.08 -4.40
CA ASP A 962 79.58 -44.92 -5.11
C ASP A 962 79.16 -46.39 -5.28
N ALA A 963 77.97 -46.78 -4.82
CA ALA A 963 77.42 -48.11 -5.05
C ALA A 963 76.82 -48.26 -6.46
N ASP A 964 76.89 -49.48 -6.99
CA ASP A 964 76.26 -49.94 -8.24
C ASP A 964 75.44 -51.21 -7.90
N PRO A 965 74.17 -51.04 -7.47
CA PRO A 965 73.38 -52.15 -6.90
C PRO A 965 72.96 -53.19 -7.94
N ASP A 966 72.60 -52.74 -9.15
CA ASP A 966 72.15 -53.64 -10.22
C ASP A 966 73.29 -54.23 -11.07
N LYS A 967 74.48 -53.60 -11.05
CA LYS A 967 75.75 -54.05 -11.64
C LYS A 967 75.82 -53.87 -13.14
N ASP A 968 75.29 -52.78 -13.68
CA ASP A 968 75.51 -52.38 -15.08
C ASP A 968 76.78 -51.54 -15.31
N GLY A 969 77.39 -51.02 -14.24
CA GLY A 969 78.61 -50.23 -14.27
C GLY A 969 78.42 -48.73 -14.02
N ILE A 970 77.18 -48.27 -13.81
CA ILE A 970 76.87 -46.90 -13.44
C ILE A 970 76.60 -46.83 -11.93
N ILE A 971 77.31 -45.93 -11.22
CA ILE A 971 77.13 -45.74 -9.78
C ILE A 971 75.94 -44.82 -9.47
N ASN A 972 75.35 -44.95 -8.29
CA ASN A 972 74.19 -44.17 -7.82
C ASN A 972 74.31 -42.65 -8.03
N LEU A 973 75.50 -42.06 -7.88
CA LEU A 973 75.71 -40.63 -8.16
C LEU A 973 75.45 -40.28 -9.63
N LEU A 974 75.85 -41.16 -10.55
CA LEU A 974 75.65 -41.02 -11.99
C LEU A 974 74.22 -41.39 -12.39
N GLU A 975 73.62 -42.41 -11.75
CA GLU A 975 72.18 -42.71 -11.86
C GLU A 975 71.34 -41.47 -11.52
N ARG A 976 71.58 -40.83 -10.37
CA ARG A 976 70.94 -39.57 -9.97
C ARG A 976 71.21 -38.46 -10.98
N ALA A 977 72.46 -38.31 -11.43
CA ALA A 977 72.86 -37.28 -12.38
C ALA A 977 72.21 -37.42 -13.75
N PHE A 978 71.91 -38.65 -14.20
CA PHE A 978 71.39 -38.96 -15.52
C PHE A 978 69.89 -39.28 -15.52
N ALA A 979 69.25 -39.30 -14.34
CA ALA A 979 67.89 -39.79 -14.11
C ALA A 979 67.70 -41.25 -14.58
N GLY A 980 68.65 -42.11 -14.22
CA GLY A 980 68.52 -43.55 -14.29
C GLY A 980 67.82 -44.14 -13.06
N ASN A 981 67.57 -45.45 -13.09
CA ASN A 981 67.01 -46.20 -11.98
C ASN A 981 68.05 -47.18 -11.39
N PRO A 982 68.61 -46.93 -10.20
CA PRO A 982 69.75 -47.68 -9.62
C PRO A 982 69.44 -49.12 -9.19
N LYS A 983 68.22 -49.61 -9.47
CA LYS A 983 67.76 -50.97 -9.22
C LYS A 983 67.42 -51.71 -10.53
N ARG A 984 67.72 -51.12 -11.69
CA ARG A 984 67.32 -51.60 -13.00
C ARG A 984 68.34 -51.17 -14.07
N LYS A 985 69.20 -52.12 -14.46
CA LYS A 985 70.15 -52.02 -15.58
C LYS A 985 69.64 -51.23 -16.78
N GLU A 986 70.32 -50.14 -17.11
CA GLU A 986 69.94 -49.19 -18.16
C GLU A 986 71.14 -48.85 -19.07
N GLY A 987 71.25 -49.59 -20.17
CA GLY A 987 72.42 -49.56 -21.06
C GLY A 987 72.62 -48.29 -21.90
N ASP A 988 71.78 -47.27 -21.72
CA ASP A 988 71.76 -45.99 -22.46
C ASP A 988 71.97 -44.75 -21.56
N LEU A 989 72.38 -44.96 -20.31
CA LEU A 989 72.72 -43.86 -19.37
C LEU A 989 74.13 -43.30 -19.57
N ALA A 990 75.07 -44.13 -20.05
CA ALA A 990 76.46 -43.73 -20.23
C ALA A 990 76.61 -42.61 -21.28
N PRO A 991 77.44 -41.57 -21.02
CA PRO A 991 77.84 -40.61 -22.04
C PRO A 991 78.46 -41.29 -23.26
N TYR A 992 78.11 -40.82 -24.46
CA TYR A 992 78.58 -41.37 -25.73
C TYR A 992 79.18 -40.29 -26.64
N LEU A 993 80.01 -40.69 -27.60
CA LEU A 993 80.57 -39.78 -28.60
C LEU A 993 79.58 -39.55 -29.74
N ASP A 994 79.39 -38.30 -30.13
CA ASP A 994 78.54 -37.94 -31.26
C ASP A 994 79.36 -37.83 -32.54
N ASP A 995 79.56 -38.98 -33.19
CA ASP A 995 80.30 -39.12 -34.44
C ASP A 995 79.61 -38.41 -35.65
N SER A 996 78.43 -37.80 -35.47
CA SER A 996 77.71 -37.10 -36.54
C SER A 996 78.19 -35.66 -36.79
N VAL A 997 79.04 -35.11 -35.91
CA VAL A 997 79.57 -33.75 -35.99
C VAL A 997 81.10 -33.75 -36.21
N ALA A 998 81.58 -32.82 -37.04
CA ALA A 998 82.99 -32.74 -37.44
C ALA A 998 84.01 -32.29 -36.35
N PRO A 999 83.62 -31.61 -35.25
CA PRO A 999 84.44 -31.54 -34.02
C PRO A 999 84.13 -32.69 -33.06
N LEU A 1000 85.11 -33.11 -32.25
CA LEU A 1000 84.95 -34.14 -31.23
C LEU A 1000 83.88 -33.72 -30.21
N ALA A 1001 82.81 -34.51 -30.09
CA ALA A 1001 81.68 -34.19 -29.24
C ALA A 1001 81.27 -35.35 -28.34
N ILE A 1002 80.89 -35.03 -27.11
CA ILE A 1002 80.35 -35.99 -26.13
C ILE A 1002 78.92 -35.55 -25.76
N VAL A 1003 77.98 -36.50 -25.81
CA VAL A 1003 76.59 -36.31 -25.42
C VAL A 1003 76.34 -37.06 -24.11
N TYR A 1004 75.67 -36.39 -23.17
CA TYR A 1004 75.33 -36.94 -21.86
C TYR A 1004 73.96 -36.44 -21.38
N ARG A 1005 73.37 -37.18 -20.45
CA ARG A 1005 72.12 -36.81 -19.77
C ARG A 1005 72.41 -35.89 -18.57
N ARG A 1006 71.45 -35.06 -18.19
CA ARG A 1006 71.43 -34.28 -16.95
C ARG A 1006 70.01 -34.24 -16.39
N ALA A 1007 69.80 -34.81 -15.21
CA ALA A 1007 68.55 -34.71 -14.48
C ALA A 1007 68.36 -33.27 -13.98
N VAL A 1008 67.21 -32.65 -14.29
CA VAL A 1008 66.85 -31.32 -13.78
C VAL A 1008 66.63 -31.35 -12.26
N SER A 1009 66.20 -32.49 -11.72
CA SER A 1009 66.06 -32.74 -10.28
C SER A 1009 67.38 -32.91 -9.53
N ALA A 1010 68.51 -33.08 -10.22
CA ALA A 1010 69.84 -33.17 -9.61
C ALA A 1010 70.59 -31.83 -9.72
N ALA A 1011 69.91 -30.74 -9.36
CA ALA A 1011 70.43 -29.37 -9.44
C ALA A 1011 71.62 -29.11 -8.49
N ASP A 1012 71.85 -30.00 -7.52
CA ASP A 1012 73.00 -30.06 -6.62
C ASP A 1012 74.30 -30.57 -7.28
N LEU A 1013 74.23 -31.11 -8.50
CA LEU A 1013 75.36 -31.74 -9.17
C LEU A 1013 76.02 -30.85 -10.24
N ALA A 1014 77.34 -30.71 -10.14
CA ALA A 1014 78.19 -30.05 -11.12
C ALA A 1014 78.70 -31.02 -12.18
N PHE A 1015 78.47 -30.69 -13.45
CA PHE A 1015 78.89 -31.45 -14.63
C PHE A 1015 80.04 -30.73 -15.34
N ARG A 1016 81.16 -31.42 -15.61
CA ARG A 1016 82.33 -30.86 -16.30
C ARG A 1016 82.90 -31.89 -17.27
N VAL A 1017 83.12 -31.50 -18.52
CA VAL A 1017 83.91 -32.34 -19.45
C VAL A 1017 85.39 -32.06 -19.23
N LEU A 1018 86.17 -33.13 -19.14
CA LEU A 1018 87.61 -33.10 -18.95
C LEU A 1018 88.32 -33.72 -20.16
N GLU A 1019 89.51 -33.24 -20.48
CA GLU A 1019 90.33 -33.72 -21.60
C GLU A 1019 91.72 -34.22 -21.16
N SER A 1020 92.25 -35.17 -21.93
CA SER A 1020 93.61 -35.70 -21.83
C SER A 1020 94.07 -36.17 -23.22
N SER A 1021 95.33 -35.96 -23.58
CA SER A 1021 95.90 -36.42 -24.85
C SER A 1021 96.56 -37.81 -24.75
N ASP A 1022 96.76 -38.33 -23.53
CA ASP A 1022 97.55 -39.55 -23.28
C ASP A 1022 96.95 -40.50 -22.23
N LEU A 1023 95.75 -40.20 -21.71
CA LEU A 1023 95.09 -40.90 -20.60
C LEU A 1023 95.88 -40.87 -19.27
N SER A 1024 96.76 -39.88 -19.08
CA SER A 1024 97.46 -39.65 -17.81
C SER A 1024 96.48 -39.37 -16.64
N PRO A 1025 96.93 -39.50 -15.37
CA PRO A 1025 96.02 -39.40 -14.22
C PRO A 1025 95.37 -38.04 -14.02
N GLU A 1026 96.04 -36.95 -14.42
CA GLU A 1026 95.57 -35.57 -14.28
C GLU A 1026 94.99 -35.08 -15.60
N TRP A 1027 93.65 -34.93 -15.64
CA TRP A 1027 92.93 -34.44 -16.82
C TRP A 1027 92.60 -32.96 -16.64
N ALA A 1028 92.80 -32.16 -17.67
CA ALA A 1028 92.41 -30.76 -17.68
C ALA A 1028 90.88 -30.60 -17.87
N VAL A 1029 90.33 -29.43 -17.55
CA VAL A 1029 88.95 -29.09 -17.97
C VAL A 1029 88.98 -28.79 -19.47
N ALA A 1030 88.06 -29.40 -20.22
CA ALA A 1030 88.03 -29.26 -21.67
C ALA A 1030 87.54 -27.87 -22.11
N GLU A 1031 88.25 -27.23 -23.04
CA GLU A 1031 87.86 -25.93 -23.60
C GLU A 1031 86.90 -26.10 -24.79
N GLY A 1032 85.61 -25.98 -24.55
CA GLY A 1032 84.58 -26.19 -25.56
C GLY A 1032 83.22 -25.58 -25.19
N THR A 1033 82.20 -25.90 -25.98
CA THR A 1033 80.84 -25.35 -25.81
C THR A 1033 79.83 -26.45 -25.51
N SER A 1034 79.07 -26.31 -24.42
CA SER A 1034 77.88 -27.14 -24.13
C SER A 1034 76.62 -26.51 -24.72
N GLU A 1035 75.77 -27.34 -25.32
CA GLU A 1035 74.40 -27.00 -25.72
C GLU A 1035 73.42 -28.05 -25.17
N VAL A 1036 72.25 -27.63 -24.69
CA VAL A 1036 71.13 -28.54 -24.39
C VAL A 1036 70.43 -28.82 -25.72
N ILE A 1037 70.47 -30.06 -26.18
CA ILE A 1037 69.93 -30.48 -27.49
C ILE A 1037 68.48 -30.95 -27.41
N SER A 1038 68.01 -31.37 -26.23
CA SER A 1038 66.60 -31.62 -25.91
C SER A 1038 66.36 -31.64 -24.41
N GLU A 1039 65.11 -31.43 -24.00
CA GLU A 1039 64.65 -31.62 -22.62
C GLU A 1039 63.29 -32.30 -22.64
N GLU A 1040 63.17 -33.46 -21.99
CA GLU A 1040 61.93 -34.23 -21.92
C GLU A 1040 61.87 -35.00 -20.60
N GLY A 1041 60.69 -35.06 -19.95
CA GLY A 1041 60.51 -35.80 -18.69
C GLY A 1041 61.36 -35.34 -17.51
N GLY A 1042 61.88 -34.11 -17.50
CA GLY A 1042 62.82 -33.61 -16.48
C GLY A 1042 64.28 -34.03 -16.71
N VAL A 1043 64.62 -34.53 -17.90
CA VAL A 1043 65.98 -34.88 -18.30
C VAL A 1043 66.41 -34.04 -19.49
N GLN A 1044 67.55 -33.36 -19.35
CA GLN A 1044 68.21 -32.61 -20.41
C GLN A 1044 69.27 -33.49 -21.08
N TRP A 1045 69.29 -33.54 -22.40
CA TRP A 1045 70.41 -34.09 -23.16
C TRP A 1045 71.34 -32.94 -23.52
N VAL A 1046 72.61 -33.07 -23.15
CA VAL A 1046 73.64 -32.04 -23.32
C VAL A 1046 74.72 -32.55 -24.26
N ARG A 1047 74.97 -31.83 -25.36
CA ARG A 1047 76.13 -32.05 -26.22
C ARG A 1047 77.22 -31.06 -25.83
N PHE A 1048 78.41 -31.55 -25.48
CA PHE A 1048 79.62 -30.73 -25.38
C PHE A 1048 80.49 -30.95 -26.60
N VAL A 1049 80.98 -29.85 -27.18
CA VAL A 1049 81.75 -29.86 -28.43
C VAL A 1049 83.15 -29.28 -28.22
N ARG A 1050 84.17 -30.06 -28.53
CA ARG A 1050 85.59 -29.70 -28.55
C ARG A 1050 86.12 -29.73 -29.99
N ARG A 1051 86.61 -28.59 -30.49
CA ARG A 1051 87.33 -28.56 -31.78
C ARG A 1051 88.73 -29.13 -31.57
N LEU A 1052 89.16 -30.01 -32.47
CA LEU A 1052 90.54 -30.51 -32.55
C LEU A 1052 91.37 -29.64 -33.50
N GLU A 1053 92.67 -29.52 -33.25
CA GLU A 1053 93.62 -29.09 -34.27
C GLU A 1053 93.97 -30.25 -35.22
N ALA A 1054 94.65 -29.95 -36.34
CA ALA A 1054 94.99 -30.98 -37.32
C ALA A 1054 96.02 -31.97 -36.74
N ASP A 1055 95.74 -33.27 -36.90
CA ASP A 1055 96.54 -34.39 -36.38
C ASP A 1055 96.60 -34.49 -34.83
N GLU A 1056 95.59 -33.98 -34.11
CA GLU A 1056 95.43 -34.12 -32.64
C GLU A 1056 94.57 -35.33 -32.24
N ASP A 1057 95.12 -36.23 -31.40
CA ASP A 1057 94.37 -37.27 -30.69
C ASP A 1057 94.03 -36.78 -29.27
N LEU A 1058 92.74 -36.78 -28.91
CA LEU A 1058 92.24 -36.29 -27.62
C LEU A 1058 91.16 -37.22 -27.05
N PHE A 1059 91.24 -37.51 -25.76
CA PHE A 1059 90.24 -38.25 -25.00
C PHE A 1059 89.38 -37.28 -24.18
N LEU A 1060 88.05 -37.44 -24.24
CA LEU A 1060 87.11 -36.73 -23.38
C LEU A 1060 86.51 -37.67 -22.33
N ARG A 1061 86.28 -37.16 -21.12
CA ARG A 1061 85.45 -37.82 -20.10
C ARG A 1061 84.52 -36.81 -19.44
N LEU A 1062 83.32 -37.25 -19.07
CA LEU A 1062 82.46 -36.47 -18.20
C LEU A 1062 82.86 -36.70 -16.73
N GLN A 1063 82.98 -35.62 -15.97
CA GLN A 1063 83.05 -35.64 -14.51
C GLN A 1063 81.75 -35.05 -13.96
N VAL A 1064 81.08 -35.84 -13.11
CA VAL A 1064 80.01 -35.35 -12.24
C VAL A 1064 80.56 -35.27 -10.81
N LYS A 1065 80.17 -34.22 -10.09
CA LYS A 1065 80.48 -34.02 -8.67
C LYS A 1065 79.25 -33.47 -7.96
N SER A 1066 78.97 -33.92 -6.74
CA SER A 1066 78.25 -33.09 -5.77
C SER A 1066 79.15 -31.90 -5.39
N GLU A 1067 78.59 -30.70 -5.30
CA GLU A 1067 79.30 -29.54 -4.75
C GLU A 1067 79.44 -29.60 -3.21
#